data_AF-A0A819H1A5-F1
#
_entry.id   AF-A0A819H1A5-F1
#
_cell.length_a   1.000
_cell.length_b   1.000
_cell.length_c   1.000
_cell.angle_alpha   90.00
_cell.angle_beta   90.00
_cell.angle_gamma   90.00
#
_symmetry.space_group_name_H-M   'P 1'
#
loop_
_entity.id
_entity.type
_entity.pdbx_description
1 polymer ?
#
loop_
_entity_poly.entity_id
_entity_poly.type
_entity_poly.pdbx_seq_one_letter_code
_entity_poly.pdbx_strand_id
1 'polypeptide(L)'
;MERSSRPPIVASNKNKDNAYKLNLLRSQPDEDWTRAIHHELNIKRRTCTTFIPSSSATNDSDRNANEVPCGCKRLRREHSWHISDGTDPRWRQEKHTKSAYNNAYGYIPNTYAHYIRCDIETQPSILAQLMYDVWKTKKPKLIMCIIGGAKYFKLSERLEREFIKGIIQAALRADGWIVTTGFKTGVVQLVGEAIHDHKVTNPRSHIVAIGCSKWGAAKNRASLILVDKKTATNPTQDATLGESKTFRGQRDLEPNHTHFLLLDDGTYYGYDIGDYRTRFVIEASHYKKEDVPVVTVVVEGGPNTLLTIYQDLSNNIPIVLIDGSGRVPNLLANFLNRTESMISRRGKDDSGVNWKAVIDIKQADDVEKLKTKFLVYADEIYDGLKDISKGSKISKEETDNLFKSFLYCLQPAIRSKIRIYSLDSGQNLNDTIFEAIVEAKQHKSLETNKAVDRKQLLRLALAWNAIQVAKDHIIKDDLNDISSQVKEQLFFEALLLDRPQFVNIFIKLNFDLAQMFYENKINQPWQLKWLQLKRLYENDANKSKERLYLLDKCCDKKQIISGGDLDLVLNKLIGDYVESIYTDTPMDFWRRLRICCQCQMGRVSDSREILYTDYNDNDSEVPDPIEAQNEAREFAYRDLFLWAILTNRIEMAKIIISHMQTRICSALIASKILKSYVSFAVDNESKEVLRSQAEQFEQYAIESLKCCYNYDEETACEIVVRRIYLFGGVSCLQVAVDADDKSFVGQPCCDQLLNNIWYDKMEPLESTLFERIKL
;
A
#
# COMPACT_ATOMS: atom_id res chain seq x y z
N MET A 1 64.41 16.43 9.54
CA MET A 1 64.03 15.60 10.70
C MET A 1 62.90 14.68 10.27
N GLU A 2 63.23 13.41 10.14
CA GLU A 2 62.36 12.31 9.72
C GLU A 2 61.17 12.14 10.68
N ARG A 3 59.98 11.85 10.13
CA ARG A 3 58.93 11.17 10.88
C ARG A 3 58.45 9.96 10.07
N SER A 4 58.63 8.82 10.71
CA SER A 4 58.46 7.45 10.24
C SER A 4 57.08 7.13 9.65
N SER A 5 57.10 6.51 8.49
CA SER A 5 56.02 5.72 7.90
C SER A 5 55.80 4.43 8.72
N ARG A 6 54.60 4.25 9.30
CA ARG A 6 54.11 2.93 9.73
C ARG A 6 53.30 2.31 8.57
N PRO A 7 53.50 1.03 8.22
CA PRO A 7 52.68 0.37 7.21
C PRO A 7 51.28 0.08 7.78
N PRO A 8 50.25 -0.04 6.91
CA PRO A 8 48.91 -0.40 7.35
C PRO A 8 48.90 -1.82 7.93
N ILE A 9 48.27 -1.96 9.08
CA ILE A 9 48.08 -3.24 9.77
C ILE A 9 47.28 -4.16 8.84
N VAL A 10 47.95 -5.18 8.31
CA VAL A 10 47.31 -6.30 7.61
C VAL A 10 46.45 -7.03 8.63
N ALA A 11 45.13 -6.91 8.51
CA ALA A 11 44.17 -7.67 9.32
C ALA A 11 44.45 -9.17 9.14
N SER A 12 44.85 -9.83 10.23
CA SER A 12 45.17 -11.26 10.24
C SER A 12 43.99 -12.11 9.72
N ASN A 13 44.29 -13.18 8.98
CA ASN A 13 43.31 -14.14 8.45
C ASN A 13 42.33 -14.68 9.52
N LYS A 14 42.72 -14.68 10.80
CA LYS A 14 41.87 -15.12 11.93
C LYS A 14 40.60 -14.26 12.13
N ASN A 15 40.62 -12.96 11.81
CA ASN A 15 39.42 -12.12 11.93
C ASN A 15 38.43 -12.34 10.77
N LYS A 16 38.92 -12.70 9.58
CA LYS A 16 38.05 -13.12 8.47
C LYS A 16 37.42 -14.49 8.75
N ASP A 17 38.20 -15.44 9.27
CA ASP A 17 37.69 -16.78 9.63
C ASP A 17 36.68 -16.75 10.78
N ASN A 18 36.83 -15.85 11.76
CA ASN A 18 35.87 -15.69 12.86
C ASN A 18 34.57 -15.00 12.40
N ALA A 19 34.65 -14.01 11.52
CA ALA A 19 33.46 -13.42 10.89
C ALA A 19 32.73 -14.44 9.98
N TYR A 20 33.49 -15.27 9.25
CA TYR A 20 32.96 -16.35 8.43
C TYR A 20 32.26 -17.42 9.30
N LYS A 21 32.86 -17.83 10.43
CA LYS A 21 32.26 -18.76 11.40
C LYS A 21 31.01 -18.19 12.07
N LEU A 22 31.00 -16.90 12.45
CA LEU A 22 29.80 -16.25 13.01
C LEU A 22 28.67 -16.14 11.98
N ASN A 23 28.99 -15.83 10.72
CA ASN A 23 28.01 -15.78 9.63
C ASN A 23 27.47 -17.18 9.29
N LEU A 24 28.32 -18.22 9.35
CA LEU A 24 27.92 -19.62 9.14
C LEU A 24 26.98 -20.14 10.25
N LEU A 25 27.20 -19.71 11.49
CA LEU A 25 26.33 -20.01 12.65
C LEU A 25 24.98 -19.28 12.55
N ARG A 26 24.95 -18.06 12.01
CA ARG A 26 23.71 -17.29 11.78
C ARG A 26 22.93 -17.70 10.53
N SER A 27 23.57 -18.38 9.57
CA SER A 27 22.90 -18.87 8.36
C SER A 27 22.21 -20.22 8.52
N GLN A 28 22.38 -20.90 9.67
CA GLN A 28 21.74 -22.19 9.89
C GLN A 28 20.26 -22.03 10.26
N PRO A 29 19.37 -22.86 9.69
CA PRO A 29 17.96 -22.86 10.06
C PRO A 29 17.77 -23.25 11.52
N ASP A 30 16.77 -22.66 12.16
CA ASP A 30 16.37 -22.99 13.54
C ASP A 30 15.97 -24.48 13.64
N GLU A 31 16.11 -25.09 14.82
CA GLU A 31 15.68 -26.48 15.05
C GLU A 31 14.17 -26.62 14.81
N ASP A 32 13.41 -25.59 15.16
CA ASP A 32 11.97 -25.53 14.90
C ASP A 32 11.64 -25.48 13.41
N TRP A 33 12.44 -24.80 12.59
CA TRP A 33 12.28 -24.80 11.13
C TRP A 33 12.60 -26.14 10.52
N THR A 34 13.67 -26.76 10.98
CA THR A 34 14.09 -28.11 10.54
C THR A 34 12.95 -29.10 10.83
N ARG A 35 12.33 -29.00 12.01
CA ARG A 35 11.16 -29.80 12.39
C ARG A 35 9.97 -29.52 11.48
N ALA A 36 9.62 -28.25 11.28
CA ALA A 36 8.50 -27.86 10.44
C ALA A 36 8.67 -28.35 8.99
N ILE A 37 9.84 -28.18 8.39
CA ILE A 37 10.12 -28.57 7.00
C ILE A 37 10.06 -30.08 6.81
N HIS A 38 10.66 -30.86 7.72
CA HIS A 38 10.78 -32.31 7.55
C HIS A 38 9.60 -33.11 8.11
N HIS A 39 9.03 -32.68 9.24
CA HIS A 39 8.02 -33.44 9.96
C HIS A 39 6.59 -32.89 9.78
N GLU A 40 6.41 -31.57 9.73
CA GLU A 40 5.07 -30.97 9.63
C GLU A 40 4.65 -30.79 8.17
N LEU A 41 5.50 -30.19 7.35
CA LEU A 41 5.23 -29.86 5.95
C LEU A 41 5.75 -30.92 4.96
N ASN A 42 6.70 -31.76 5.39
CA ASN A 42 7.33 -32.82 4.60
C ASN A 42 7.80 -32.33 3.20
N ILE A 43 8.43 -31.15 3.14
CA ILE A 43 8.89 -30.57 1.88
C ILE A 43 10.12 -31.35 1.43
N LYS A 44 10.05 -31.94 0.24
CA LYS A 44 11.11 -32.76 -0.37
C LYS A 44 11.85 -31.99 -1.45
N ARG A 45 12.93 -32.57 -1.96
CA ARG A 45 13.64 -32.14 -3.17
C ARG A 45 13.56 -33.21 -4.24
N ARG A 46 13.96 -32.91 -5.48
CA ARG A 46 13.99 -33.88 -6.57
C ARG A 46 15.43 -34.25 -6.96
N THR A 47 15.63 -35.49 -7.37
CA THR A 47 16.96 -35.98 -7.79
C THR A 47 16.85 -36.85 -9.03
N CYS A 48 17.77 -36.66 -9.98
CA CYS A 48 17.92 -37.56 -11.12
C CYS A 48 18.49 -38.91 -10.65
N THR A 49 17.78 -40.00 -10.93
CA THR A 49 18.14 -41.36 -10.53
C THR A 49 18.64 -42.22 -11.67
N THR A 50 18.36 -41.81 -12.91
CA THR A 50 18.66 -42.57 -14.11
C THR A 50 19.46 -41.71 -15.09
N PHE A 51 20.61 -42.18 -15.52
CA PHE A 51 21.47 -41.53 -16.50
C PHE A 51 20.97 -41.86 -17.90
N ILE A 52 20.52 -40.84 -18.64
CA ILE A 52 20.14 -40.96 -20.06
C ILE A 52 21.00 -39.98 -20.85
N PRO A 53 21.88 -40.44 -21.76
CA PRO A 53 22.71 -39.57 -22.57
C PRO A 53 21.87 -38.54 -23.35
N SER A 54 22.27 -37.27 -23.31
CA SER A 54 21.62 -36.20 -24.08
C SER A 54 21.96 -36.36 -25.57
N SER A 55 20.94 -36.50 -26.42
CA SER A 55 21.06 -36.62 -27.89
C SER A 55 21.77 -35.45 -28.59
N SER A 56 21.97 -34.32 -27.91
CA SER A 56 22.69 -33.15 -28.42
C SER A 56 24.22 -33.32 -28.50
N ALA A 57 24.78 -34.44 -28.03
CA ALA A 57 26.23 -34.66 -27.97
C ALA A 57 26.74 -35.77 -28.92
N THR A 58 25.85 -36.43 -29.67
CA THR A 58 26.16 -37.62 -30.47
C THR A 58 26.81 -37.34 -31.83
N ASN A 59 27.09 -36.08 -32.18
CA ASN A 59 27.67 -35.71 -33.48
C ASN A 59 29.20 -35.57 -33.49
N ASP A 60 29.88 -35.70 -32.34
CA ASP A 60 31.35 -35.73 -32.26
C ASP A 60 31.80 -37.13 -31.82
N SER A 61 32.34 -37.92 -32.75
CA SER A 61 32.77 -39.31 -32.54
C SER A 61 33.99 -39.50 -31.63
N ASP A 62 34.56 -38.42 -31.07
CA ASP A 62 35.80 -38.45 -30.27
C ASP A 62 35.63 -38.05 -28.79
N ARG A 63 34.40 -37.87 -28.29
CA ARG A 63 34.21 -37.50 -26.87
C ARG A 63 34.15 -38.71 -25.95
N ASN A 64 34.98 -38.67 -24.92
CA ASN A 64 35.04 -39.66 -23.85
C ASN A 64 33.63 -39.85 -23.22
N ALA A 65 33.15 -41.07 -23.01
CA ALA A 65 31.79 -41.36 -22.53
C ALA A 65 31.42 -40.66 -21.20
N ASN A 66 32.44 -40.28 -20.41
CA ASN A 66 32.31 -39.52 -19.16
C ASN A 66 32.03 -38.02 -19.34
N GLU A 67 32.10 -37.48 -20.56
CA GLU A 67 31.85 -36.08 -20.89
C GLU A 67 30.48 -35.84 -21.54
N VAL A 68 29.72 -36.90 -21.83
CA VAL A 68 28.36 -36.78 -22.34
C VAL A 68 27.42 -36.40 -21.18
N PRO A 69 26.72 -35.27 -21.26
CA PRO A 69 25.77 -34.89 -20.22
C PRO A 69 24.53 -35.79 -20.29
N CYS A 70 23.98 -36.10 -19.12
CA CYS A 70 22.64 -36.69 -19.00
C CYS A 70 21.59 -35.72 -19.58
N GLY A 71 20.38 -36.19 -19.86
CA GLY A 71 19.25 -35.36 -20.27
C GLY A 71 18.86 -34.30 -19.23
N CYS A 72 19.19 -34.49 -17.95
CA CYS A 72 19.08 -33.46 -16.91
C CYS A 72 20.18 -32.36 -17.00
N LYS A 73 21.11 -32.49 -17.95
CA LYS A 73 22.30 -31.65 -18.24
C LYS A 73 23.45 -31.71 -17.25
N ARG A 74 23.41 -32.63 -16.29
CA ARG A 74 24.55 -32.96 -15.44
C ARG A 74 25.48 -33.98 -16.08
N LEU A 75 26.76 -33.88 -15.80
CA LEU A 75 27.72 -34.93 -16.17
C LEU A 75 27.55 -36.17 -15.28
N ARG A 76 28.03 -37.32 -15.74
CA ARG A 76 27.94 -38.57 -14.96
C ARG A 76 28.59 -38.43 -13.58
N ARG A 77 29.77 -37.80 -13.53
CA ARG A 77 30.51 -37.48 -12.29
C ARG A 77 29.77 -36.57 -11.31
N GLU A 78 28.79 -35.81 -11.80
CA GLU A 78 28.02 -34.90 -10.97
C GLU A 78 26.84 -35.60 -10.32
N HIS A 79 26.43 -36.78 -10.79
CA HIS A 79 25.38 -37.57 -10.14
C HIS A 79 25.95 -38.36 -8.96
N SER A 80 25.07 -38.83 -8.07
CA SER A 80 25.46 -39.77 -7.02
C SER A 80 26.02 -41.05 -7.65
N TRP A 81 27.03 -41.66 -7.03
CA TRP A 81 27.74 -42.85 -7.53
C TRP A 81 26.84 -44.06 -7.88
N HIS A 82 25.62 -44.10 -7.33
CA HIS A 82 24.62 -45.16 -7.55
C HIS A 82 23.61 -44.87 -8.66
N ILE A 83 23.90 -43.97 -9.60
CA ILE A 83 22.99 -43.69 -10.72
C ILE A 83 22.86 -44.91 -11.65
N SER A 84 21.63 -45.32 -11.98
CA SER A 84 21.39 -46.40 -12.93
C SER A 84 21.44 -45.90 -14.37
N ASP A 85 21.91 -46.73 -15.30
CA ASP A 85 21.86 -46.41 -16.73
C ASP A 85 20.47 -46.71 -17.29
N GLY A 86 19.86 -45.72 -17.95
CA GLY A 86 18.56 -45.85 -18.60
C GLY A 86 18.70 -46.17 -20.08
N THR A 87 17.82 -47.03 -20.59
CA THR A 87 17.71 -47.35 -22.03
C THR A 87 16.68 -46.49 -22.76
N ASP A 88 15.97 -45.62 -22.03
CA ASP A 88 14.92 -44.78 -22.61
C ASP A 88 15.51 -43.80 -23.64
N PRO A 89 14.82 -43.57 -24.78
CA PRO A 89 15.35 -42.75 -25.88
C PRO A 89 15.42 -41.26 -25.55
N ARG A 90 14.67 -40.81 -24.52
CA ARG A 90 14.64 -39.41 -24.09
C ARG A 90 14.44 -39.33 -22.58
N TRP A 91 15.23 -38.48 -21.94
CA TRP A 91 15.06 -38.17 -20.54
C TRP A 91 13.73 -37.45 -20.29
N ARG A 92 13.02 -37.89 -19.26
CA ARG A 92 11.73 -37.37 -18.78
C ARG A 92 11.78 -37.25 -17.27
N GLN A 93 11.34 -36.11 -16.75
CA GLN A 93 11.29 -35.84 -15.31
C GLN A 93 10.52 -36.94 -14.56
N GLU A 94 9.30 -37.26 -15.00
CA GLU A 94 8.39 -38.20 -14.32
C GLU A 94 8.97 -39.61 -14.12
N LYS A 95 9.83 -40.07 -15.03
CA LYS A 95 10.38 -41.43 -15.01
C LYS A 95 11.77 -41.53 -14.41
N HIS A 96 12.59 -40.49 -14.60
CA HIS A 96 14.04 -40.56 -14.34
C HIS A 96 14.47 -39.74 -13.13
N THR A 97 13.50 -39.24 -12.36
CA THR A 97 13.73 -38.53 -11.12
C THR A 97 12.92 -39.14 -9.98
N LYS A 98 13.40 -38.95 -8.74
CA LYS A 98 12.64 -39.26 -7.53
C LYS A 98 12.70 -38.12 -6.52
N SER A 99 11.67 -38.01 -5.72
CA SER A 99 11.69 -37.16 -4.52
C SER A 99 12.61 -37.75 -3.45
N ALA A 100 13.37 -36.88 -2.79
CA ALA A 100 14.31 -37.21 -1.73
C ALA A 100 14.19 -36.22 -0.56
N TYR A 101 14.78 -36.56 0.59
CA TYR A 101 14.84 -35.65 1.73
C TYR A 101 15.53 -34.34 1.35
N ASN A 102 14.94 -33.23 1.81
CA ASN A 102 15.47 -31.90 1.57
C ASN A 102 16.80 -31.69 2.27
N ASN A 103 17.70 -30.97 1.63
CA ASN A 103 19.04 -30.68 2.13
C ASN A 103 19.46 -29.22 1.90
N ALA A 104 18.54 -28.34 1.48
CA ALA A 104 18.86 -26.96 1.13
C ALA A 104 17.71 -26.04 1.55
N TYR A 105 17.86 -25.39 2.71
CA TYR A 105 16.93 -24.41 3.27
C TYR A 105 17.63 -23.59 4.35
N GLY A 106 17.06 -22.44 4.72
CA GLY A 106 17.60 -21.56 5.76
C GLY A 106 17.76 -20.14 5.25
N TYR A 107 18.90 -19.52 5.53
CA TYR A 107 19.20 -18.15 5.10
C TYR A 107 20.31 -18.10 4.05
N ILE A 108 20.10 -17.31 3.00
CA ILE A 108 21.15 -17.06 2.01
C ILE A 108 22.24 -16.19 2.67
N PRO A 109 23.52 -16.60 2.60
CA PRO A 109 24.62 -15.82 3.16
C PRO A 109 24.66 -14.39 2.57
N ASN A 110 25.05 -13.41 3.40
CA ASN A 110 25.15 -11.97 3.10
C ASN A 110 23.81 -11.22 2.94
N THR A 111 22.77 -11.84 2.40
CA THR A 111 21.46 -11.19 2.22
C THR A 111 20.50 -11.47 3.37
N TYR A 112 20.71 -12.58 4.10
CA TYR A 112 19.79 -13.10 5.11
C TYR A 112 18.37 -13.35 4.56
N ALA A 113 18.25 -13.54 3.24
CA ALA A 113 17.00 -13.91 2.61
C ALA A 113 16.64 -15.36 3.00
N HIS A 114 15.37 -15.59 3.32
CA HIS A 114 14.86 -16.94 3.55
C HIS A 114 14.90 -17.72 2.24
N TYR A 115 15.32 -18.98 2.26
CA TYR A 115 15.24 -19.83 1.08
C TYR A 115 14.85 -21.27 1.42
N ILE A 116 14.21 -21.91 0.46
CA ILE A 116 13.94 -23.34 0.50
C ILE A 116 14.04 -23.94 -0.91
N ARG A 117 14.74 -25.06 -1.03
CA ARG A 117 14.67 -25.94 -2.19
C ARG A 117 13.43 -26.83 -2.03
N CYS A 118 12.59 -26.94 -3.05
CA CYS A 118 11.39 -27.77 -3.00
C CYS A 118 11.19 -28.53 -4.31
N ASP A 119 10.67 -29.75 -4.23
CA ASP A 119 10.28 -30.55 -5.38
C ASP A 119 9.19 -29.80 -6.17
N ILE A 120 9.31 -29.74 -7.50
CA ILE A 120 8.33 -29.10 -8.38
C ILE A 120 6.91 -29.70 -8.27
N GLU A 121 6.78 -30.93 -7.79
CA GLU A 121 5.48 -31.58 -7.53
C GLU A 121 4.90 -31.25 -6.14
N THR A 122 5.62 -30.51 -5.29
CA THR A 122 5.12 -30.05 -3.99
C THR A 122 3.85 -29.22 -4.19
N GLN A 123 2.79 -29.50 -3.43
CA GLN A 123 1.56 -28.72 -3.53
C GLN A 123 1.80 -27.24 -3.13
N PRO A 124 1.33 -26.26 -3.91
CA PRO A 124 1.60 -24.85 -3.60
C PRO A 124 0.98 -24.36 -2.29
N SER A 125 -0.09 -25.02 -1.80
CA SER A 125 -0.70 -24.78 -0.50
C SER A 125 0.28 -25.01 0.67
N ILE A 126 1.19 -25.98 0.54
CA ILE A 126 2.25 -26.25 1.54
C ILE A 126 3.25 -25.09 1.58
N LEU A 127 3.59 -24.52 0.42
CA LEU A 127 4.47 -23.35 0.37
C LEU A 127 3.79 -22.09 0.89
N ALA A 128 2.48 -21.93 0.65
CA ALA A 128 1.70 -20.87 1.29
C ALA A 128 1.72 -21.02 2.83
N GLN A 129 1.50 -22.24 3.35
CA GLN A 129 1.59 -22.54 4.78
C GLN A 129 2.99 -22.23 5.34
N LEU A 130 4.07 -22.57 4.61
CA LEU A 130 5.43 -22.20 4.99
C LEU A 130 5.58 -20.68 5.16
N MET A 131 5.13 -19.89 4.17
CA MET A 131 5.23 -18.42 4.19
C MET A 131 4.52 -17.80 5.41
N TYR A 132 3.30 -18.24 5.70
CA TYR A 132 2.46 -17.65 6.75
C TYR A 132 2.74 -18.22 8.15
N ASP A 133 2.88 -19.54 8.27
CA ASP A 133 2.94 -20.20 9.58
C ASP A 133 4.36 -20.48 10.06
N VAL A 134 5.34 -20.69 9.17
CA VAL A 134 6.74 -20.94 9.56
C VAL A 134 7.57 -19.67 9.48
N TRP A 135 7.58 -19.01 8.32
CA TRP A 135 8.32 -17.76 8.11
C TRP A 135 7.62 -16.54 8.72
N LYS A 136 6.38 -16.70 9.22
CA LYS A 136 5.60 -15.64 9.87
C LYS A 136 5.53 -14.34 9.05
N THR A 137 5.46 -14.48 7.73
CA THR A 137 5.47 -13.35 6.82
C THR A 137 4.23 -12.48 7.09
N LYS A 138 4.43 -11.16 7.15
CA LYS A 138 3.31 -10.21 7.29
C LYS A 138 2.32 -10.45 6.16
N LYS A 139 1.05 -10.59 6.52
CA LYS A 139 -0.03 -10.85 5.58
C LYS A 139 -0.20 -9.67 4.61
N PRO A 140 -0.21 -9.92 3.29
CA PRO A 140 -0.36 -8.87 2.29
C PRO A 140 -1.81 -8.44 2.08
N LYS A 141 -2.03 -7.19 1.66
CA LYS A 141 -3.31 -6.75 1.07
C LYS A 141 -3.26 -6.74 -0.47
N LEU A 142 -2.13 -7.12 -1.06
CA LEU A 142 -1.89 -7.28 -2.49
C LEU A 142 -0.79 -8.30 -2.75
N ILE A 143 -0.96 -9.18 -3.72
CA ILE A 143 0.16 -9.93 -4.31
C ILE A 143 0.36 -9.43 -5.74
N MET A 144 1.53 -8.86 -6.01
CA MET A 144 1.91 -8.34 -7.32
C MET A 144 2.97 -9.23 -7.96
N CYS A 145 2.63 -9.85 -9.08
CA CYS A 145 3.56 -10.62 -9.90
C CYS A 145 4.21 -9.70 -10.94
N ILE A 146 5.53 -9.52 -10.88
CA ILE A 146 6.27 -8.78 -11.92
C ILE A 146 6.89 -9.80 -12.87
N ILE A 147 6.44 -9.77 -14.12
CA ILE A 147 6.92 -10.64 -15.20
C ILE A 147 7.55 -9.76 -16.27
N GLY A 148 8.65 -10.22 -16.86
CA GLY A 148 9.25 -9.46 -17.93
C GLY A 148 10.44 -10.13 -18.59
N GLY A 149 11.18 -9.32 -19.33
CA GLY A 149 12.41 -9.74 -20.00
C GLY A 149 13.43 -10.33 -19.05
N ALA A 150 13.87 -11.55 -19.33
CA ALA A 150 15.00 -12.15 -18.62
C ALA A 150 16.35 -11.64 -19.15
N LYS A 151 16.40 -10.99 -20.31
CA LYS A 151 17.64 -10.41 -20.86
C LYS A 151 17.79 -8.98 -20.39
N TYR A 152 19.00 -8.43 -20.51
CA TYR A 152 19.19 -7.00 -20.35
C TYR A 152 18.40 -6.25 -21.42
N PHE A 153 17.61 -5.28 -20.97
CA PHE A 153 16.90 -4.32 -21.82
C PHE A 153 16.98 -2.96 -21.14
N LYS A 154 16.79 -1.89 -21.92
CA LYS A 154 16.81 -0.52 -21.42
C LYS A 154 15.46 0.12 -21.66
N LEU A 155 14.82 0.61 -20.60
CA LEU A 155 13.63 1.44 -20.68
C LEU A 155 14.03 2.90 -20.95
N SER A 156 13.07 3.72 -21.38
CA SER A 156 13.29 5.17 -21.36
C SER A 156 13.39 5.65 -19.91
N GLU A 157 14.24 6.64 -19.63
CA GLU A 157 14.46 7.14 -18.26
C GLU A 157 13.18 7.61 -17.57
N ARG A 158 12.24 8.17 -18.35
CA ARG A 158 10.93 8.56 -17.83
C ARG A 158 10.09 7.33 -17.46
N LEU A 159 10.03 6.33 -18.34
CA LEU A 159 9.25 5.11 -18.09
C LEU A 159 9.79 4.31 -16.92
N GLU A 160 11.12 4.18 -16.85
CA GLU A 160 11.80 3.47 -15.77
C GLU A 160 11.50 4.10 -14.41
N ARG A 161 11.60 5.44 -14.29
CA ARG A 161 11.29 6.16 -13.06
C ARG A 161 9.84 5.99 -12.63
N GLU A 162 8.88 6.16 -13.54
CA GLU A 162 7.45 5.99 -13.22
C GLU A 162 7.10 4.53 -12.91
N PHE A 163 7.72 3.57 -13.59
CA PHE A 163 7.57 2.15 -13.30
C PHE A 163 8.07 1.83 -11.89
N ILE A 164 9.31 2.19 -11.56
CA ILE A 164 9.93 1.96 -10.24
C ILE A 164 9.11 2.62 -9.13
N LYS A 165 8.76 3.90 -9.31
CA LYS A 165 7.94 4.65 -8.35
C LYS A 165 6.59 3.98 -8.14
N GLY A 166 5.92 3.57 -9.23
CA GLY A 166 4.60 2.95 -9.20
C GLY A 166 4.58 1.61 -8.45
N ILE A 167 5.52 0.70 -8.76
CA ILE A 167 5.55 -0.62 -8.11
C ILE A 167 5.89 -0.52 -6.62
N ILE A 168 6.84 0.35 -6.25
CA ILE A 168 7.25 0.53 -4.84
C ILE A 168 6.10 1.18 -4.06
N GLN A 169 5.47 2.22 -4.61
CA GLN A 169 4.32 2.86 -3.96
C GLN A 169 3.13 1.90 -3.80
N ALA A 170 2.82 1.09 -4.81
CA ALA A 170 1.76 0.09 -4.73
C ALA A 170 2.05 -0.97 -3.64
N ALA A 171 3.29 -1.49 -3.59
CA ALA A 171 3.69 -2.44 -2.56
C ALA A 171 3.61 -1.85 -1.15
N LEU A 172 4.06 -0.60 -0.95
CA LEU A 172 4.01 0.04 0.37
C LEU A 172 2.59 0.38 0.84
N ARG A 173 1.75 0.91 -0.06
CA ARG A 173 0.35 1.27 0.26
C ARG A 173 -0.48 0.05 0.62
N ALA A 174 -0.22 -1.09 -0.01
CA ALA A 174 -0.97 -2.32 0.18
C ALA A 174 -0.33 -3.32 1.15
N ASP A 175 0.80 -2.99 1.81
CA ASP A 175 1.64 -3.98 2.50
C ASP A 175 1.88 -5.22 1.60
N GLY A 176 2.08 -5.00 0.31
CA GLY A 176 1.99 -6.02 -0.73
C GLY A 176 3.24 -6.88 -0.85
N TRP A 177 3.05 -8.09 -1.38
CA TRP A 177 4.14 -8.96 -1.80
C TRP A 177 4.50 -8.68 -3.26
N ILE A 178 5.79 -8.61 -3.56
CA ILE A 178 6.32 -8.56 -4.91
C ILE A 178 6.86 -9.94 -5.26
N VAL A 179 6.24 -10.62 -6.23
CA VAL A 179 6.64 -11.95 -6.68
C VAL A 179 7.30 -11.84 -8.05
N THR A 180 8.49 -12.39 -8.19
CA THR A 180 9.30 -12.33 -9.42
C THR A 180 9.91 -13.70 -9.75
N THR A 181 10.72 -13.76 -10.82
CA THR A 181 11.52 -14.96 -11.13
C THR A 181 12.78 -15.11 -10.26
N GLY A 182 13.12 -14.13 -9.42
CA GLY A 182 14.22 -14.18 -8.44
C GLY A 182 15.66 -14.12 -8.98
N PHE A 183 15.87 -14.15 -10.30
CA PHE A 183 17.22 -14.04 -10.87
C PHE A 183 17.61 -12.57 -11.12
N LYS A 184 18.86 -12.21 -10.81
CA LYS A 184 19.45 -10.88 -11.02
C LYS A 184 19.67 -10.59 -12.51
N THR A 185 18.59 -10.40 -13.26
CA THR A 185 18.63 -10.11 -14.69
C THR A 185 17.36 -9.40 -15.16
N GLY A 186 17.50 -8.49 -16.14
CA GLY A 186 16.37 -7.82 -16.78
C GLY A 186 15.51 -7.06 -15.77
N VAL A 187 14.18 -7.26 -15.84
CA VAL A 187 13.24 -6.50 -14.99
C VAL A 187 13.47 -6.74 -13.49
N VAL A 188 13.89 -7.95 -13.11
CA VAL A 188 14.04 -8.31 -11.69
C VAL A 188 15.20 -7.56 -11.05
N GLN A 189 16.25 -7.27 -11.83
CA GLN A 189 17.35 -6.43 -11.36
C GLN A 189 16.89 -5.00 -11.09
N LEU A 190 16.12 -4.39 -12.01
CA LEU A 190 15.54 -3.06 -11.82
C LEU A 190 14.66 -2.98 -10.56
N VAL A 191 13.84 -4.01 -10.33
CA VAL A 191 12.99 -4.11 -9.14
C VAL A 191 13.83 -4.27 -7.87
N GLY A 192 14.89 -5.10 -7.91
CA GLY A 192 15.79 -5.29 -6.77
C GLY A 192 16.53 -4.01 -6.37
N GLU A 193 17.04 -3.26 -7.36
CA GLU A 193 17.68 -1.95 -7.16
C GLU A 193 16.68 -0.94 -6.59
N ALA A 194 15.45 -0.88 -7.11
CA ALA A 194 14.40 -0.03 -6.56
C ALA A 194 14.06 -0.32 -5.09
N ILE A 195 13.99 -1.61 -4.72
CA ILE A 195 13.76 -2.03 -3.32
C ILE A 195 14.95 -1.60 -2.44
N HIS A 196 16.17 -1.75 -2.94
CA HIS A 196 17.38 -1.33 -2.25
C HIS A 196 17.36 0.17 -1.94
N ASP A 197 17.16 1.00 -2.96
CA ASP A 197 17.18 2.47 -2.84
C ASP A 197 16.09 2.96 -1.87
N HIS A 198 14.92 2.34 -1.93
CA HIS A 198 13.85 2.65 -0.99
C HIS A 198 14.20 2.27 0.45
N LYS A 199 14.82 1.10 0.66
CA LYS A 199 15.25 0.64 1.99
C LYS A 199 16.36 1.51 2.57
N VAL A 200 17.28 2.01 1.75
CA VAL A 200 18.32 2.97 2.16
C VAL A 200 17.67 4.28 2.63
N THR A 201 16.66 4.76 1.89
CA THR A 201 15.94 6.00 2.22
C THR A 201 15.03 5.82 3.44
N ASN A 202 14.39 4.66 3.57
CA ASN A 202 13.41 4.36 4.62
C ASN A 202 13.73 3.01 5.30
N PRO A 203 14.69 2.96 6.24
CA PRO A 203 15.13 1.69 6.85
C PRO A 203 14.05 0.93 7.63
N ARG A 204 12.96 1.62 8.02
CA ARG A 204 11.81 1.03 8.73
C ARG A 204 10.77 0.41 7.80
N SER A 205 10.81 0.71 6.49
CA SER A 205 9.89 0.09 5.55
C SER A 205 10.39 -1.30 5.17
N HIS A 206 9.47 -2.27 5.14
CA HIS A 206 9.80 -3.65 4.80
C HIS A 206 8.92 -4.11 3.65
N ILE A 207 9.51 -4.24 2.47
CA ILE A 207 8.86 -4.81 1.28
C ILE A 207 9.18 -6.30 1.24
N VAL A 208 8.14 -7.13 1.13
CA VAL A 208 8.31 -8.59 0.97
C VAL A 208 8.50 -8.87 -0.53
N ALA A 209 9.71 -9.20 -0.93
CA ALA A 209 10.04 -9.63 -2.27
C ALA A 209 10.37 -11.13 -2.32
N ILE A 210 9.64 -11.88 -3.15
CA ILE A 210 9.68 -13.33 -3.28
C ILE A 210 10.21 -13.69 -4.67
N GLY A 211 11.31 -14.45 -4.70
CA GLY A 211 11.86 -15.04 -5.92
C GLY A 211 11.38 -16.48 -6.07
N CYS A 212 10.50 -16.74 -7.03
CA CYS A 212 10.18 -18.10 -7.44
C CYS A 212 11.09 -18.46 -8.61
N SER A 213 11.97 -19.43 -8.44
CA SER A 213 13.04 -19.74 -9.39
C SER A 213 13.26 -21.24 -9.52
N LYS A 214 13.82 -21.71 -10.64
CA LYS A 214 14.30 -23.09 -10.73
C LYS A 214 15.61 -23.25 -9.96
N TRP A 215 15.68 -24.26 -9.10
CA TRP A 215 16.92 -24.71 -8.46
C TRP A 215 17.98 -25.08 -9.51
N GLY A 216 17.60 -25.64 -10.65
CA GLY A 216 18.52 -25.99 -11.73
C GLY A 216 19.35 -24.82 -12.28
N ALA A 217 18.78 -23.62 -12.28
CA ALA A 217 19.33 -22.43 -12.93
C ALA A 217 20.04 -21.46 -11.97
N ALA A 218 19.98 -21.69 -10.65
CA ALA A 218 20.71 -20.88 -9.68
C ALA A 218 22.22 -21.17 -9.72
N LYS A 219 23.04 -20.13 -9.60
CA LYS A 219 24.49 -20.23 -9.43
C LYS A 219 24.88 -20.45 -7.97
N ASN A 220 26.09 -20.95 -7.70
CA ASN A 220 26.64 -21.18 -6.36
C ASN A 220 25.74 -22.05 -5.45
N ARG A 221 25.09 -23.06 -6.01
CA ARG A 221 24.12 -23.90 -5.27
C ARG A 221 24.78 -24.76 -4.21
N ALA A 222 26.06 -25.12 -4.42
CA ALA A 222 26.83 -25.91 -3.47
C ALA A 222 26.90 -25.24 -2.09
N SER A 223 26.94 -23.89 -2.04
CA SER A 223 26.94 -23.16 -0.76
C SER A 223 25.56 -23.07 -0.09
N LEU A 224 24.49 -23.39 -0.82
CA LEU A 224 23.11 -23.46 -0.32
C LEU A 224 22.71 -24.87 0.14
N ILE A 225 23.60 -25.86 0.03
CA ILE A 225 23.35 -27.20 0.54
C ILE A 225 23.86 -27.27 1.98
N LEU A 226 22.99 -27.66 2.91
CA LEU A 226 23.31 -27.84 4.31
C LEU A 226 24.25 -29.05 4.47
N VAL A 227 25.36 -28.84 5.15
CA VAL A 227 26.30 -29.89 5.56
C VAL A 227 25.94 -30.32 6.98
N ASP A 228 25.68 -31.61 7.18
CA ASP A 228 25.22 -32.16 8.45
C ASP A 228 26.34 -32.17 9.52
N LYS A 229 26.02 -31.77 10.76
CA LYS A 229 27.01 -31.64 11.86
C LYS A 229 27.61 -32.98 12.28
N LYS A 230 26.89 -34.09 12.09
CA LYS A 230 27.32 -35.45 12.49
C LYS A 230 28.23 -36.13 11.47
N THR A 231 28.18 -35.71 10.21
CA THR A 231 29.03 -36.22 9.12
C THR A 231 30.17 -35.26 8.78
N ALA A 232 30.43 -34.22 9.58
CA ALA A 232 31.57 -33.33 9.37
C ALA A 232 32.95 -34.05 9.47
N THR A 233 33.00 -35.29 9.98
CA THR A 233 34.18 -36.16 9.92
C THR A 233 34.32 -36.92 8.59
N ASN A 234 33.27 -36.97 7.78
CA ASN A 234 33.23 -37.51 6.41
C ASN A 234 32.20 -36.69 5.61
N PRO A 235 32.57 -35.53 5.02
CA PRO A 235 31.63 -34.71 4.28
C PRO A 235 30.89 -35.60 3.29
N THR A 236 29.56 -35.59 3.33
CA THR A 236 28.76 -36.23 2.30
C THR A 236 29.26 -35.70 0.95
N GLN A 237 29.63 -36.61 0.06
CA GLN A 237 30.39 -36.34 -1.16
C GLN A 237 29.72 -35.31 -2.10
N ASP A 238 28.44 -34.99 -1.88
CA ASP A 238 27.69 -33.91 -2.53
C ASP A 238 28.27 -32.50 -2.26
N ALA A 239 28.98 -32.28 -1.13
CA ALA A 239 29.58 -30.98 -0.78
C ALA A 239 30.98 -30.74 -1.39
N THR A 240 31.64 -31.81 -1.86
CA THR A 240 33.02 -31.79 -2.39
C THR A 240 33.11 -31.89 -3.92
N LEU A 241 31.97 -31.99 -4.62
CA LEU A 241 31.95 -31.97 -6.08
C LEU A 241 32.18 -30.52 -6.57
N GLY A 242 33.44 -30.19 -6.82
CA GLY A 242 33.83 -28.91 -7.40
C GLY A 242 33.01 -28.60 -8.65
N GLU A 243 32.40 -27.41 -8.68
CA GLU A 243 31.66 -26.91 -9.84
C GLU A 243 32.60 -26.88 -11.06
N SER A 244 32.44 -27.86 -11.96
CA SER A 244 33.08 -27.85 -13.27
C SER A 244 32.51 -26.68 -14.07
N LYS A 245 33.38 -25.75 -14.51
CA LYS A 245 33.16 -24.64 -15.46
C LYS A 245 31.69 -24.33 -15.75
N THR A 246 31.17 -23.28 -15.09
CA THR A 246 29.92 -22.55 -15.37
C THR A 246 29.17 -23.05 -16.61
N PHE A 247 28.13 -23.86 -16.40
CA PHE A 247 27.20 -24.22 -17.46
C PHE A 247 26.59 -22.93 -18.06
N ARG A 248 26.55 -22.79 -19.39
CA ARG A 248 25.92 -21.65 -20.08
C ARG A 248 24.43 -21.61 -19.71
N GLY A 249 24.04 -20.74 -18.78
CA GLY A 249 22.64 -20.54 -18.40
C GLY A 249 22.35 -20.42 -16.90
N GLN A 250 23.33 -20.63 -16.01
CA GLN A 250 23.18 -20.33 -14.58
C GLN A 250 23.16 -18.82 -14.32
N ARG A 251 22.39 -18.39 -13.32
CA ARG A 251 22.23 -16.99 -12.95
C ARG A 251 22.32 -16.78 -11.44
N ASP A 252 22.78 -15.60 -11.07
CA ASP A 252 22.79 -15.15 -9.69
C ASP A 252 21.35 -14.86 -9.21
N LEU A 253 21.08 -15.18 -7.94
CA LEU A 253 19.86 -14.77 -7.26
C LEU A 253 19.93 -13.27 -6.95
N GLU A 254 18.79 -12.57 -7.00
CA GLU A 254 18.73 -11.13 -6.72
C GLU A 254 18.95 -10.84 -5.22
N PRO A 255 20.02 -10.14 -4.83
CA PRO A 255 20.38 -9.96 -3.42
C PRO A 255 19.37 -9.14 -2.61
N ASN A 256 18.53 -8.33 -3.26
CA ASN A 256 17.56 -7.47 -2.58
C ASN A 256 16.21 -8.16 -2.32
N HIS A 257 16.04 -9.42 -2.70
CA HIS A 257 14.85 -10.21 -2.38
C HIS A 257 14.92 -10.77 -0.97
N THR A 258 13.75 -10.88 -0.34
CA THR A 258 13.62 -11.33 1.07
C THR A 258 13.42 -12.84 1.21
N HIS A 259 12.81 -13.48 0.21
CA HIS A 259 12.43 -14.89 0.24
C HIS A 259 12.68 -15.55 -1.12
N PHE A 260 13.07 -16.83 -1.12
CA PHE A 260 13.31 -17.62 -2.32
C PHE A 260 12.66 -19.00 -2.25
N LEU A 261 11.81 -19.30 -3.23
CA LEU A 261 11.24 -20.61 -3.47
C LEU A 261 11.96 -21.23 -4.67
N LEU A 262 12.89 -22.16 -4.39
CA LEU A 262 13.75 -22.77 -5.40
C LEU A 262 13.20 -24.13 -5.81
N LEU A 263 12.46 -24.15 -6.93
CA LEU A 263 11.76 -25.32 -7.44
C LEU A 263 12.70 -26.27 -8.17
N ASP A 264 12.62 -27.55 -7.81
CA ASP A 264 13.53 -28.58 -8.24
C ASP A 264 12.79 -29.64 -9.06
N ASP A 265 13.01 -29.62 -10.37
CA ASP A 265 12.53 -30.61 -11.32
C ASP A 265 13.59 -31.68 -11.64
N GLY A 266 14.74 -31.64 -10.95
CA GLY A 266 15.87 -32.52 -11.21
C GLY A 266 16.75 -32.11 -12.41
N THR A 267 16.39 -31.06 -13.15
CA THR A 267 17.18 -30.53 -14.27
C THR A 267 18.14 -29.42 -13.83
N TYR A 268 19.18 -29.18 -14.63
CA TYR A 268 20.21 -28.15 -14.39
C TYR A 268 20.09 -26.99 -15.40
N TYR A 269 18.88 -26.72 -15.90
CA TYR A 269 18.60 -25.70 -16.90
C TYR A 269 17.14 -25.21 -16.86
N GLY A 270 16.85 -24.16 -17.64
CA GLY A 270 15.49 -23.71 -17.91
C GLY A 270 14.96 -22.64 -16.95
N TYR A 271 13.86 -22.00 -17.38
CA TYR A 271 13.25 -20.86 -16.69
C TYR A 271 11.75 -21.03 -16.44
N ASP A 272 11.13 -22.03 -17.06
CA ASP A 272 9.67 -22.14 -17.07
C ASP A 272 9.14 -22.78 -15.79
N ILE A 273 8.60 -21.93 -14.93
CA ILE A 273 7.83 -22.24 -13.73
C ILE A 273 6.63 -21.30 -13.61
N GLY A 274 6.20 -20.72 -14.75
CA GLY A 274 5.11 -19.74 -14.78
C GLY A 274 3.86 -20.31 -14.13
N ASP A 275 3.46 -21.50 -14.58
CA ASP A 275 2.32 -22.24 -14.05
C ASP A 275 2.40 -22.46 -12.53
N TYR A 276 3.56 -22.94 -12.05
CA TYR A 276 3.74 -23.21 -10.62
C TYR A 276 3.64 -21.91 -9.80
N ARG A 277 4.26 -20.82 -10.27
CA ARG A 277 4.19 -19.52 -9.61
C ARG A 277 2.74 -19.02 -9.57
N THR A 278 1.99 -19.13 -10.67
CA THR A 278 0.57 -18.75 -10.75
C THR A 278 -0.26 -19.54 -9.74
N ARG A 279 -0.10 -20.87 -9.68
CA ARG A 279 -0.79 -21.69 -8.67
C ARG A 279 -0.38 -21.33 -7.23
N PHE A 280 0.90 -21.06 -6.99
CA PHE A 280 1.38 -20.61 -5.68
C PHE A 280 0.75 -19.29 -5.23
N VAL A 281 0.70 -18.27 -6.10
CA VAL A 281 0.12 -16.98 -5.70
C VAL A 281 -1.39 -17.08 -5.47
N ILE A 282 -2.10 -17.95 -6.19
CA ILE A 282 -3.52 -18.24 -5.96
C ILE A 282 -3.74 -18.94 -4.60
N GLU A 283 -2.93 -19.93 -4.26
CA GLU A 283 -3.03 -20.60 -2.96
C GLU A 283 -2.65 -19.64 -1.82
N ALA A 284 -1.62 -18.82 -2.02
CA ALA A 284 -1.21 -17.81 -1.05
C ALA A 284 -2.27 -16.70 -0.85
N SER A 285 -3.05 -16.37 -1.89
CA SER A 285 -4.09 -15.36 -1.81
C SER A 285 -5.35 -15.83 -1.08
N HIS A 286 -5.63 -17.13 -1.11
CA HIS A 286 -6.80 -17.75 -0.45
C HIS A 286 -6.47 -18.43 0.89
N TYR A 287 -5.23 -18.28 1.36
CA TYR A 287 -4.77 -18.93 2.59
C TYR A 287 -5.69 -18.58 3.77
N LYS A 288 -6.14 -19.60 4.52
CA LYS A 288 -7.10 -19.44 5.64
C LYS A 288 -8.42 -18.73 5.27
N LYS A 289 -8.94 -18.94 4.05
CA LYS A 289 -10.21 -18.40 3.52
C LYS A 289 -10.22 -16.87 3.34
N GLU A 290 -9.05 -16.30 3.15
CA GLU A 290 -8.86 -14.89 2.84
C GLU A 290 -9.11 -14.66 1.33
N ASP A 291 -9.27 -13.40 0.91
CA ASP A 291 -9.38 -13.02 -0.51
C ASP A 291 -8.44 -11.84 -0.82
N VAL A 292 -7.14 -12.12 -0.84
CA VAL A 292 -6.12 -11.13 -1.20
C VAL A 292 -6.12 -10.95 -2.73
N PRO A 293 -6.22 -9.72 -3.27
CA PRO A 293 -6.15 -9.52 -4.71
C PRO A 293 -4.76 -9.85 -5.25
N VAL A 294 -4.72 -10.52 -6.41
CA VAL A 294 -3.51 -10.83 -7.17
C VAL A 294 -3.54 -10.05 -8.48
N VAL A 295 -2.42 -9.47 -8.89
CA VAL A 295 -2.28 -8.76 -10.16
C VAL A 295 -0.93 -9.05 -10.79
N THR A 296 -0.88 -9.14 -12.11
CA THR A 296 0.34 -9.34 -12.88
C THR A 296 0.72 -8.07 -13.63
N VAL A 297 1.92 -7.56 -13.43
CA VAL A 297 2.49 -6.42 -14.15
C VAL A 297 3.54 -6.93 -15.14
N VAL A 298 3.41 -6.56 -16.41
CA VAL A 298 4.27 -7.05 -17.49
C VAL A 298 5.12 -5.93 -18.08
N VAL A 299 6.44 -6.13 -18.06
CA VAL A 299 7.44 -5.20 -18.60
C VAL A 299 8.37 -5.94 -19.55
N GLU A 300 8.43 -5.51 -20.81
CA GLU A 300 9.08 -6.29 -21.86
C GLU A 300 8.53 -7.74 -21.88
N GLY A 301 9.24 -8.68 -22.46
CA GLY A 301 8.89 -10.09 -22.41
C GLY A 301 9.21 -10.83 -23.69
N GLY A 302 9.45 -12.13 -23.53
CA GLY A 302 9.58 -13.07 -24.65
C GLY A 302 8.35 -13.96 -24.80
N PRO A 303 8.47 -15.06 -25.55
CA PRO A 303 7.36 -16.00 -25.77
C PRO A 303 6.86 -16.63 -24.46
N ASN A 304 7.77 -16.96 -23.54
CA ASN A 304 7.39 -17.48 -22.21
C ASN A 304 6.57 -16.46 -21.40
N THR A 305 6.81 -15.17 -21.59
CA THR A 305 6.02 -14.12 -20.96
C THR A 305 4.58 -14.17 -21.46
N LEU A 306 4.37 -14.35 -22.77
CA LEU A 306 3.03 -14.53 -23.36
C LEU A 306 2.32 -15.79 -22.84
N LEU A 307 3.04 -16.91 -22.70
CA LEU A 307 2.47 -18.12 -22.10
C LEU A 307 2.05 -17.89 -20.64
N THR A 308 2.84 -17.11 -19.90
CA THR A 308 2.50 -16.81 -18.51
C THR A 308 1.33 -15.84 -18.40
N ILE A 309 1.22 -14.86 -19.30
CA ILE A 309 0.04 -13.98 -19.45
C ILE A 309 -1.22 -14.84 -19.69
N TYR A 310 -1.13 -15.80 -20.60
CA TYR A 310 -2.24 -16.73 -20.88
C TYR A 310 -2.64 -17.52 -19.62
N GLN A 311 -1.66 -18.06 -18.87
CA GLN A 311 -1.91 -18.79 -17.63
C GLN A 311 -2.58 -17.89 -16.57
N ASP A 312 -2.09 -16.68 -16.36
CA ASP A 312 -2.64 -15.74 -15.38
C ASP A 312 -4.08 -15.34 -15.74
N LEU A 313 -4.34 -15.00 -17.01
CA LEU A 313 -5.70 -14.66 -17.49
C LEU A 313 -6.67 -15.84 -17.37
N SER A 314 -6.22 -17.05 -17.69
CA SER A 314 -7.04 -18.27 -17.56
C SER A 314 -7.47 -18.54 -16.12
N ASN A 315 -6.68 -18.08 -15.14
CA ASN A 315 -6.98 -18.16 -13.72
C ASN A 315 -7.67 -16.89 -13.16
N ASN A 316 -8.17 -16.01 -14.03
CA ASN A 316 -8.83 -14.74 -13.67
C ASN A 316 -7.93 -13.75 -12.90
N ILE A 317 -6.62 -13.77 -13.14
CA ILE A 317 -5.70 -12.78 -12.59
C ILE A 317 -5.64 -11.59 -13.57
N PRO A 318 -5.95 -10.36 -13.13
CA PRO A 318 -5.83 -9.17 -13.96
C PRO A 318 -4.37 -8.87 -14.33
N ILE A 319 -4.18 -8.33 -15.53
CA ILE A 319 -2.87 -8.00 -16.09
C ILE A 319 -2.76 -6.52 -16.41
N VAL A 320 -1.66 -5.90 -16.01
CA VAL A 320 -1.27 -4.54 -16.40
C VAL A 320 -0.08 -4.61 -17.35
N LEU A 321 -0.29 -4.17 -18.59
CA LEU A 321 0.75 -4.07 -19.61
C LEU A 321 1.38 -2.68 -19.56
N ILE A 322 2.71 -2.60 -19.45
CA ILE A 322 3.43 -1.33 -19.54
C ILE A 322 3.71 -1.01 -21.01
N ASP A 323 2.94 -0.10 -21.58
CA ASP A 323 3.15 0.38 -22.95
C ASP A 323 4.46 1.17 -23.05
N GLY A 324 5.14 1.06 -24.19
CA GLY A 324 6.48 1.60 -24.39
C GLY A 324 7.61 0.79 -23.74
N SER A 325 7.32 -0.30 -23.01
CA SER A 325 8.36 -1.19 -22.46
C SER A 325 9.00 -2.13 -23.48
N GLY A 326 8.38 -2.26 -24.66
CA GLY A 326 8.89 -3.06 -25.76
C GLY A 326 8.39 -4.50 -25.73
N ARG A 327 8.63 -5.23 -26.83
CA ARG A 327 8.16 -6.61 -27.03
C ARG A 327 6.70 -6.81 -26.59
N VAL A 328 6.40 -7.85 -25.80
CA VAL A 328 5.06 -8.44 -25.68
C VAL A 328 3.99 -7.42 -25.25
N PRO A 329 4.26 -6.56 -24.25
CA PRO A 329 3.37 -5.44 -23.91
C PRO A 329 2.99 -4.56 -25.09
N ASN A 330 3.96 -4.10 -25.89
CA ASN A 330 3.68 -3.23 -27.04
C ASN A 330 2.90 -3.97 -28.14
N LEU A 331 3.17 -5.26 -28.36
CA LEU A 331 2.40 -6.06 -29.30
C LEU A 331 0.93 -6.11 -28.88
N LEU A 332 0.66 -6.56 -27.67
CA LEU A 332 -0.70 -6.69 -27.16
C LEU A 332 -1.40 -5.32 -27.13
N ALA A 333 -0.73 -4.27 -26.63
CA ALA A 333 -1.29 -2.92 -26.59
C ALA A 333 -1.67 -2.41 -28.00
N ASN A 334 -0.80 -2.58 -28.99
CA ASN A 334 -1.08 -2.19 -30.38
C ASN A 334 -2.31 -2.89 -30.95
N PHE A 335 -2.49 -4.18 -30.68
CA PHE A 335 -3.64 -4.94 -31.18
C PHE A 335 -4.92 -4.61 -30.41
N LEU A 336 -4.87 -4.49 -29.09
CA LEU A 336 -6.01 -4.16 -28.24
C LEU A 336 -6.53 -2.73 -28.53
N ASN A 337 -5.65 -1.74 -28.64
CA ASN A 337 -6.05 -0.36 -28.97
C ASN A 337 -6.65 -0.26 -30.38
N ARG A 338 -6.13 -1.05 -31.35
CA ARG A 338 -6.72 -1.11 -32.69
C ARG A 338 -8.12 -1.72 -32.67
N THR A 339 -8.34 -2.80 -31.91
CA THR A 339 -9.68 -3.37 -31.76
C THR A 339 -10.64 -2.34 -31.18
N GLU A 340 -10.24 -1.53 -30.21
CA GLU A 340 -11.06 -0.44 -29.66
C GLU A 340 -11.41 0.64 -30.67
N SER A 341 -10.43 1.09 -31.46
CA SER A 341 -10.67 2.09 -32.51
C SER A 341 -11.67 1.61 -33.57
N MET A 342 -11.74 0.29 -33.81
CA MET A 342 -12.72 -0.30 -34.74
C MET A 342 -14.11 -0.44 -34.11
N ILE A 343 -14.19 -0.70 -32.79
CA ILE A 343 -15.44 -0.75 -32.02
C ILE A 343 -16.10 0.62 -31.96
N SER A 344 -15.34 1.65 -31.60
CA SER A 344 -15.85 3.03 -31.49
C SER A 344 -16.39 3.60 -32.80
N ARG A 345 -15.98 3.05 -33.95
CA ARG A 345 -16.48 3.43 -35.29
C ARG A 345 -17.77 2.72 -35.70
N ARG A 346 -18.16 1.62 -35.06
CA ARG A 346 -19.34 0.80 -35.44
C ARG A 346 -20.57 0.98 -34.53
N GLY A 347 -20.50 1.85 -33.51
CA GLY A 347 -21.63 2.17 -32.63
C GLY A 347 -21.85 1.14 -31.51
N LYS A 348 -22.43 1.59 -30.39
CA LYS A 348 -22.88 0.75 -29.26
C LYS A 348 -24.38 0.49 -29.41
N ASP A 349 -24.79 -0.76 -29.44
CA ASP A 349 -26.20 -1.17 -29.38
C ASP A 349 -26.67 -1.26 -27.90
N ASP A 350 -27.96 -1.02 -27.64
CA ASP A 350 -28.60 -0.87 -26.32
C ASP A 350 -28.60 -2.12 -25.39
N SER A 351 -27.91 -3.20 -25.76
CA SER A 351 -27.83 -4.44 -24.96
C SER A 351 -26.43 -4.72 -24.39
N GLY A 352 -25.52 -3.74 -24.45
CA GLY A 352 -24.12 -3.96 -24.12
C GLY A 352 -23.36 -4.52 -25.33
N VAL A 353 -22.09 -4.15 -25.41
CA VAL A 353 -21.21 -4.34 -26.57
C VAL A 353 -21.37 -5.72 -27.22
N ASN A 354 -21.85 -5.75 -28.47
CA ASN A 354 -21.93 -6.98 -29.26
C ASN A 354 -20.54 -7.40 -29.74
N TRP A 355 -19.77 -7.99 -28.83
CA TRP A 355 -18.43 -8.48 -29.07
C TRP A 355 -18.34 -9.60 -30.11
N LYS A 356 -19.47 -10.22 -30.52
CA LYS A 356 -19.52 -11.11 -31.69
C LYS A 356 -19.23 -10.37 -33.01
N ALA A 357 -19.44 -9.07 -33.08
CA ALA A 357 -19.25 -8.29 -34.31
C ALA A 357 -17.82 -7.73 -34.51
N VAL A 358 -16.99 -7.75 -33.46
CA VAL A 358 -15.63 -7.17 -33.45
C VAL A 358 -14.58 -8.23 -33.77
N ILE A 359 -14.86 -9.48 -33.40
CA ILE A 359 -14.12 -10.66 -33.81
C ILE A 359 -15.11 -11.63 -34.46
N ASP A 360 -15.85 -11.16 -35.47
CA ASP A 360 -16.40 -12.08 -36.46
C ASP A 360 -15.24 -12.48 -37.40
N ILE A 361 -14.24 -13.15 -36.83
CA ILE A 361 -13.26 -13.94 -37.56
C ILE A 361 -14.04 -15.13 -38.13
N LYS A 362 -14.81 -14.87 -39.19
CA LYS A 362 -15.43 -15.92 -40.02
C LYS A 362 -14.69 -16.09 -41.34
N GLN A 363 -13.85 -15.13 -41.73
CA GLN A 363 -12.98 -15.25 -42.90
C GLN A 363 -11.58 -15.69 -42.48
N ALA A 364 -11.13 -16.81 -43.05
CA ALA A 364 -9.78 -17.36 -42.84
C ALA A 364 -8.68 -16.32 -43.16
N ASP A 365 -8.94 -15.44 -44.12
CA ASP A 365 -8.01 -14.41 -44.61
C ASP A 365 -7.57 -13.41 -43.54
N ASP A 366 -8.42 -13.06 -42.57
CA ASP A 366 -8.05 -12.10 -41.53
C ASP A 366 -7.26 -12.75 -40.39
N VAL A 367 -7.47 -14.04 -40.11
CA VAL A 367 -6.58 -14.83 -39.23
C VAL A 367 -5.21 -14.96 -39.85
N GLU A 368 -5.13 -15.21 -41.16
CA GLU A 368 -3.85 -15.33 -41.85
C GLU A 368 -3.07 -14.02 -41.86
N LYS A 369 -3.73 -12.87 -42.05
CA LYS A 369 -3.09 -11.55 -41.89
C LYS A 369 -2.61 -11.31 -40.46
N LEU A 370 -3.40 -11.67 -39.46
CA LEU A 370 -3.01 -11.57 -38.04
C LEU A 370 -1.84 -12.49 -37.72
N LYS A 371 -1.88 -13.73 -38.21
CA LYS A 371 -0.82 -14.72 -38.07
C LYS A 371 0.45 -14.23 -38.76
N THR A 372 0.36 -13.62 -39.93
CA THR A 372 1.52 -13.03 -40.63
C THR A 372 2.15 -11.90 -39.82
N LYS A 373 1.34 -10.97 -39.28
CA LYS A 373 1.85 -9.89 -38.41
C LYS A 373 2.44 -10.42 -37.10
N PHE A 374 1.80 -11.43 -36.50
CA PHE A 374 2.33 -12.11 -35.31
C PHE A 374 3.64 -12.83 -35.62
N LEU A 375 3.78 -13.45 -36.79
CA LEU A 375 4.99 -14.16 -37.21
C LEU A 375 6.16 -13.19 -37.46
N VAL A 376 5.93 -12.05 -38.12
CA VAL A 376 6.95 -10.99 -38.28
C VAL A 376 7.48 -10.55 -36.91
N TYR A 377 6.57 -10.35 -35.97
CA TYR A 377 6.90 -9.92 -34.64
C TYR A 377 7.53 -11.04 -33.78
N ALA A 378 7.08 -12.28 -33.95
CA ALA A 378 7.70 -13.44 -33.33
C ALA A 378 9.16 -13.54 -33.80
N ASP A 379 9.42 -13.33 -35.09
CA ASP A 379 10.77 -13.31 -35.67
C ASP A 379 11.65 -12.22 -35.01
N GLU A 380 11.11 -11.01 -34.80
CA GLU A 380 11.80 -9.92 -34.06
C GLU A 380 12.15 -10.30 -32.60
N ILE A 381 11.26 -11.02 -31.90
CA ILE A 381 11.55 -11.51 -30.54
C ILE A 381 12.61 -12.62 -30.58
N TYR A 382 12.56 -13.49 -31.59
CA TYR A 382 13.44 -14.65 -31.70
C TYR A 382 14.84 -14.33 -32.21
N ASP A 383 15.00 -13.29 -33.04
CA ASP A 383 16.31 -12.89 -33.56
C ASP A 383 17.26 -12.37 -32.47
N GLY A 384 16.72 -11.82 -31.37
CA GLY A 384 17.50 -11.45 -30.18
C GLY A 384 18.09 -12.64 -29.41
N LEU A 385 17.85 -13.90 -29.82
CA LEU A 385 18.34 -15.15 -29.21
C LEU A 385 19.40 -15.91 -30.03
N LYS A 386 19.90 -15.35 -31.16
CA LYS A 386 20.91 -15.98 -32.04
C LYS A 386 22.24 -16.40 -31.36
N ASP A 387 22.52 -15.99 -30.12
CA ASP A 387 23.76 -16.32 -29.40
C ASP A 387 23.77 -17.62 -28.57
N ILE A 388 22.66 -18.37 -28.50
CA ILE A 388 22.69 -19.73 -27.91
C ILE A 388 22.76 -20.75 -29.06
N SER A 389 23.95 -20.83 -29.65
CA SER A 389 24.50 -21.97 -30.41
C SER A 389 23.53 -22.71 -31.34
N LYS A 390 23.70 -22.52 -32.66
CA LYS A 390 23.40 -23.47 -33.75
C LYS A 390 22.53 -24.67 -33.32
N GLY A 391 21.19 -24.60 -33.50
CA GLY A 391 20.40 -25.84 -33.53
C GLY A 391 18.99 -25.88 -32.96
N SER A 392 18.24 -24.78 -32.81
CA SER A 392 16.79 -24.92 -32.59
C SER A 392 16.01 -23.87 -33.38
N LYS A 393 15.70 -24.21 -34.63
CA LYS A 393 14.50 -23.66 -35.27
C LYS A 393 13.32 -24.09 -34.42
N ILE A 394 12.52 -23.13 -33.97
CA ILE A 394 11.32 -23.38 -33.18
C ILE A 394 10.39 -24.26 -34.00
N SER A 395 9.82 -25.27 -33.34
CA SER A 395 8.91 -26.18 -34.01
C SER A 395 7.66 -25.43 -34.45
N LYS A 396 7.06 -25.85 -35.58
CA LYS A 396 5.81 -25.27 -36.06
C LYS A 396 4.70 -25.32 -34.99
N GLU A 397 4.73 -26.36 -34.17
CA GLU A 397 3.80 -26.58 -33.06
C GLU A 397 3.94 -25.56 -31.93
N GLU A 398 5.16 -25.20 -31.51
CA GLU A 398 5.40 -24.17 -30.49
C GLU A 398 4.90 -22.80 -30.94
N THR A 399 5.12 -22.44 -32.21
CA THR A 399 4.63 -21.18 -32.79
C THR A 399 3.10 -21.14 -32.86
N ASP A 400 2.46 -22.26 -33.23
CA ASP A 400 1.01 -22.37 -33.26
C ASP A 400 0.40 -22.27 -31.85
N ASN A 401 1.04 -22.85 -30.83
CA ASN A 401 0.60 -22.72 -29.44
C ASN A 401 0.73 -21.27 -28.92
N LEU A 402 1.83 -20.60 -29.21
CA LEU A 402 2.00 -19.17 -28.87
C LEU A 402 0.96 -18.29 -29.56
N PHE A 403 0.64 -18.57 -30.82
CA PHE A 403 -0.40 -17.85 -31.53
C PHE A 403 -1.78 -18.07 -30.91
N LYS A 404 -2.10 -19.30 -30.45
CA LYS A 404 -3.34 -19.56 -29.69
C LYS A 404 -3.40 -18.74 -28.40
N SER A 405 -2.30 -18.69 -27.64
CA SER A 405 -2.20 -17.87 -26.43
C SER A 405 -2.39 -16.38 -26.73
N PHE A 406 -1.81 -15.89 -27.83
CA PHE A 406 -2.03 -14.51 -28.30
C PHE A 406 -3.51 -14.24 -28.64
N LEU A 407 -4.14 -15.13 -29.42
CA LEU A 407 -5.56 -14.99 -29.78
C LEU A 407 -6.48 -14.99 -28.55
N TYR A 408 -6.16 -15.80 -27.54
CA TYR A 408 -6.91 -15.80 -26.28
C TYR A 408 -6.88 -14.42 -25.59
N CYS A 409 -5.73 -13.74 -25.58
CA CYS A 409 -5.58 -12.41 -24.98
C CYS A 409 -6.41 -11.33 -25.69
N LEU A 410 -6.73 -11.52 -26.97
CA LEU A 410 -7.54 -10.59 -27.75
C LEU A 410 -9.05 -10.82 -27.60
N GLN A 411 -9.46 -11.89 -26.92
CA GLN A 411 -10.87 -12.20 -26.77
C GLN A 411 -11.60 -11.11 -25.98
N PRO A 412 -12.79 -10.71 -26.41
CA PRO A 412 -13.61 -9.72 -25.73
C PRO A 412 -13.87 -9.95 -24.24
N ALA A 413 -14.17 -11.21 -23.86
CA ALA A 413 -14.40 -11.58 -22.47
C ALA A 413 -13.14 -11.47 -21.61
N ILE A 414 -11.96 -11.46 -22.23
CA ILE A 414 -10.65 -11.38 -21.58
C ILE A 414 -10.13 -9.93 -21.56
N ARG A 415 -10.55 -9.09 -22.52
CA ARG A 415 -10.16 -7.68 -22.63
C ARG A 415 -10.36 -6.92 -21.32
N SER A 416 -11.46 -7.14 -20.61
CA SER A 416 -11.77 -6.49 -19.32
C SER A 416 -10.79 -6.84 -18.19
N LYS A 417 -9.96 -7.88 -18.37
CA LYS A 417 -8.94 -8.33 -17.42
C LYS A 417 -7.54 -7.81 -17.77
N ILE A 418 -7.39 -7.11 -18.91
CA ILE A 418 -6.11 -6.52 -19.36
C ILE A 418 -6.22 -5.00 -19.32
N ARG A 419 -5.35 -4.34 -18.57
CA ARG A 419 -5.23 -2.88 -18.52
C ARG A 419 -3.91 -2.47 -19.16
N ILE A 420 -3.90 -1.37 -19.91
CA ILE A 420 -2.69 -0.83 -20.53
C ILE A 420 -2.32 0.44 -19.80
N TYR A 421 -1.11 0.50 -19.27
CA TYR A 421 -0.52 1.70 -18.71
C TYR A 421 0.34 2.39 -19.77
N SER A 422 0.06 3.67 -20.03
CA SER A 422 0.87 4.52 -20.90
C SER A 422 1.29 5.79 -20.16
N LEU A 423 2.51 6.27 -20.44
CA LEU A 423 3.04 7.52 -19.88
C LEU A 423 2.21 8.75 -20.27
N ASP A 424 1.48 8.68 -21.38
CA ASP A 424 0.68 9.78 -21.91
C ASP A 424 -0.67 9.90 -21.19
N SER A 425 -1.07 8.90 -20.39
CA SER A 425 -2.34 8.89 -19.67
C SER A 425 -2.41 9.92 -18.53
N GLY A 426 -1.27 10.42 -18.04
CA GLY A 426 -1.20 11.31 -16.88
C GLY A 426 -1.53 10.64 -15.53
N GLN A 427 -1.90 9.35 -15.53
CA GLN A 427 -2.18 8.58 -14.33
C GLN A 427 -0.91 7.94 -13.75
N ASN A 428 -0.90 7.68 -12.44
CA ASN A 428 0.18 6.93 -11.81
C ASN A 428 -0.04 5.42 -11.99
N LEU A 429 1.04 4.66 -12.16
CA LEU A 429 0.97 3.21 -12.34
C LEU A 429 0.29 2.48 -11.16
N ASN A 430 0.46 2.94 -9.92
CA ASN A 430 -0.20 2.33 -8.76
C ASN A 430 -1.74 2.45 -8.84
N ASP A 431 -2.26 3.53 -9.41
CA ASP A 431 -3.70 3.75 -9.57
C ASP A 431 -4.21 2.84 -10.69
N THR A 432 -3.49 2.72 -11.81
CA THR A 432 -3.80 1.77 -12.90
C THR A 432 -3.81 0.31 -12.44
N ILE A 433 -2.87 -0.07 -11.55
CA ILE A 433 -2.86 -1.41 -10.93
C ILE A 433 -4.12 -1.64 -10.10
N PHE A 434 -4.54 -0.64 -9.32
CA PHE A 434 -5.74 -0.74 -8.51
C PHE A 434 -7.01 -0.78 -9.38
N GLU A 435 -7.10 0.03 -10.42
CA GLU A 435 -8.18 0.00 -11.43
C GLU A 435 -8.34 -1.39 -12.05
N ALA A 436 -7.23 -2.01 -12.47
CA ALA A 436 -7.25 -3.36 -13.05
C ALA A 436 -7.88 -4.40 -12.09
N ILE A 437 -7.62 -4.29 -10.79
CA ILE A 437 -8.21 -5.16 -9.77
C ILE A 437 -9.72 -4.89 -9.62
N VAL A 438 -10.11 -3.62 -9.57
CA VAL A 438 -11.51 -3.21 -9.43
C VAL A 438 -12.33 -3.69 -10.63
N GLU A 439 -11.86 -3.45 -11.86
CA GLU A 439 -12.53 -3.88 -13.09
C GLU A 439 -12.66 -5.40 -13.17
N ALA A 440 -11.60 -6.15 -12.82
CA ALA A 440 -11.65 -7.60 -12.79
C ALA A 440 -12.65 -8.16 -11.77
N LYS A 441 -12.71 -7.57 -10.56
CA LYS A 441 -13.71 -7.97 -9.54
C LYS A 441 -15.14 -7.64 -9.99
N GLN A 442 -15.36 -6.48 -10.62
CA GLN A 442 -16.66 -6.11 -11.17
C GLN A 442 -17.10 -7.09 -12.28
N HIS A 443 -16.21 -7.48 -13.18
CA HIS A 443 -16.50 -8.42 -14.26
C HIS A 443 -16.82 -9.83 -13.76
N LYS A 444 -16.06 -10.33 -12.77
CA LYS A 444 -16.35 -11.62 -12.13
C LYS A 444 -17.74 -11.65 -11.48
N SER A 445 -18.18 -10.52 -10.95
CA SER A 445 -19.52 -10.35 -10.38
C SER A 445 -20.62 -10.46 -11.44
N LEU A 446 -20.43 -9.80 -12.59
CA LEU A 446 -21.31 -9.86 -13.75
C LEU A 446 -21.43 -11.31 -14.28
N GLU A 447 -20.31 -12.02 -14.41
CA GLU A 447 -20.29 -13.42 -14.86
C GLU A 447 -21.02 -14.37 -13.90
N THR A 448 -20.94 -14.11 -12.59
CA THR A 448 -21.51 -15.00 -11.56
C THR A 448 -22.93 -14.63 -11.13
N ASN A 449 -23.53 -13.58 -11.72
CA ASN A 449 -24.80 -12.97 -11.28
C ASN A 449 -24.85 -12.65 -9.78
N LYS A 450 -23.69 -12.48 -9.14
CA LYS A 450 -23.58 -12.06 -7.74
C LYS A 450 -23.45 -10.54 -7.71
N ALA A 451 -24.01 -9.90 -6.69
CA ALA A 451 -23.79 -8.48 -6.47
C ALA A 451 -22.31 -8.22 -6.14
N VAL A 452 -21.73 -7.16 -6.71
CA VAL A 452 -20.35 -6.74 -6.42
C VAL A 452 -20.29 -6.39 -4.94
N ASP A 453 -19.35 -6.98 -4.20
CA ASP A 453 -19.09 -6.57 -2.82
C ASP A 453 -18.37 -5.20 -2.81
N ARG A 454 -19.15 -4.14 -3.04
CA ARG A 454 -18.68 -2.74 -3.03
C ARG A 454 -18.04 -2.38 -1.68
N LYS A 455 -18.48 -2.99 -0.58
CA LYS A 455 -17.86 -2.82 0.74
C LYS A 455 -16.41 -3.30 0.73
N GLN A 456 -16.13 -4.49 0.20
CA GLN A 456 -14.75 -4.98 0.08
C GLN A 456 -13.90 -4.08 -0.83
N LEU A 457 -14.45 -3.61 -1.94
CA LEU A 457 -13.74 -2.69 -2.84
C LEU A 457 -13.40 -1.36 -2.15
N LEU A 458 -14.34 -0.79 -1.39
CA LEU A 458 -14.09 0.44 -0.61
C LEU A 458 -13.04 0.23 0.48
N ARG A 459 -13.09 -0.90 1.22
CA ARG A 459 -12.03 -1.24 2.20
C ARG A 459 -10.66 -1.34 1.54
N LEU A 460 -10.59 -1.95 0.36
CA LEU A 460 -9.35 -2.07 -0.38
C LEU A 460 -8.87 -0.68 -0.85
N ALA A 461 -9.77 0.16 -1.36
CA ALA A 461 -9.44 1.52 -1.79
C ALA A 461 -8.92 2.40 -0.64
N LEU A 462 -9.53 2.28 0.55
CA LEU A 462 -9.11 2.94 1.79
C LEU A 462 -7.71 2.50 2.22
N ALA A 463 -7.48 1.18 2.24
CA ALA A 463 -6.18 0.62 2.57
C ALA A 463 -5.09 1.18 1.62
N TRP A 464 -5.39 1.23 0.32
CA TRP A 464 -4.45 1.65 -0.72
C TRP A 464 -4.36 3.17 -0.92
N ASN A 465 -5.19 3.97 -0.23
CA ASN A 465 -5.33 5.40 -0.47
C ASN A 465 -5.62 5.74 -1.95
N ALA A 466 -6.39 4.91 -2.64
CA ALA A 466 -6.69 5.05 -4.07
C ALA A 466 -7.91 5.94 -4.29
N ILE A 467 -7.76 7.24 -3.98
CA ILE A 467 -8.88 8.19 -3.90
C ILE A 467 -9.56 8.40 -5.25
N GLN A 468 -8.77 8.66 -6.30
CA GLN A 468 -9.31 8.95 -7.62
C GLN A 468 -10.07 7.74 -8.18
N VAL A 469 -9.47 6.56 -8.10
CA VAL A 469 -10.10 5.30 -8.53
C VAL A 469 -11.36 5.01 -7.71
N ALA A 470 -11.37 5.31 -6.41
CA ALA A 470 -12.56 5.16 -5.59
C ALA A 470 -13.70 6.06 -6.07
N LYS A 471 -13.42 7.33 -6.37
CA LYS A 471 -14.41 8.27 -6.92
C LYS A 471 -14.91 7.87 -8.30
N ASP A 472 -14.04 7.39 -9.16
CA ASP A 472 -14.39 7.17 -10.57
C ASP A 472 -15.09 5.82 -10.77
N HIS A 473 -14.71 4.78 -10.01
CA HIS A 473 -15.12 3.39 -10.28
C HIS A 473 -15.95 2.74 -9.17
N ILE A 474 -15.93 3.26 -7.93
CA ILE A 474 -16.55 2.60 -6.76
C ILE A 474 -17.68 3.43 -6.15
N ILE A 475 -17.40 4.69 -5.86
CA ILE A 475 -18.30 5.68 -5.28
C ILE A 475 -19.05 6.31 -6.46
N LYS A 476 -20.34 6.04 -6.58
CA LYS A 476 -21.22 6.76 -7.53
C LYS A 476 -21.79 7.99 -6.82
N ASP A 477 -22.80 8.63 -7.42
CA ASP A 477 -23.49 9.79 -6.84
C ASP A 477 -23.90 9.59 -5.37
N ASP A 478 -24.26 8.35 -4.97
CA ASP A 478 -24.58 7.97 -3.60
C ASP A 478 -24.03 6.59 -3.15
N LEU A 479 -23.98 6.40 -1.82
CA LEU A 479 -23.68 5.13 -1.14
C LEU A 479 -24.94 4.48 -0.50
N ASN A 480 -26.13 4.72 -1.05
CA ASN A 480 -27.39 4.28 -0.43
C ASN A 480 -27.58 2.75 -0.37
N ASP A 481 -26.87 2.02 -1.21
CA ASP A 481 -26.84 0.55 -1.22
C ASP A 481 -26.03 -0.06 -0.06
N ILE A 482 -25.24 0.74 0.65
CA ILE A 482 -24.44 0.31 1.80
C ILE A 482 -25.19 0.66 3.09
N SER A 483 -25.38 -0.33 3.96
CA SER A 483 -25.99 -0.12 5.28
C SER A 483 -25.21 0.92 6.12
N SER A 484 -25.91 1.73 6.92
CA SER A 484 -25.30 2.77 7.77
C SER A 484 -24.19 2.25 8.68
N GLN A 485 -24.35 1.05 9.25
CA GLN A 485 -23.33 0.41 10.10
C GLN A 485 -22.01 0.15 9.35
N VAL A 486 -22.07 -0.20 8.06
CA VAL A 486 -20.87 -0.42 7.24
C VAL A 486 -20.23 0.91 6.86
N LYS A 487 -21.02 1.95 6.58
CA LYS A 487 -20.50 3.31 6.37
C LYS A 487 -19.74 3.80 7.61
N GLU A 488 -20.29 3.57 8.80
CA GLU A 488 -19.63 3.89 10.08
C GLU A 488 -18.29 3.18 10.21
N GLN A 489 -18.25 1.87 9.92
CA GLN A 489 -17.00 1.10 9.96
C GLN A 489 -15.95 1.62 8.97
N LEU A 490 -16.35 1.94 7.74
CA LEU A 490 -15.46 2.46 6.69
C LEU A 490 -14.94 3.85 7.04
N PHE A 491 -15.80 4.72 7.56
CA PHE A 491 -15.42 6.05 8.01
C PHE A 491 -14.41 5.97 9.17
N PHE A 492 -14.69 5.12 10.15
CA PHE A 492 -13.79 4.88 11.27
C PHE A 492 -12.42 4.32 10.83
N GLU A 493 -12.42 3.38 9.90
CA GLU A 493 -11.19 2.84 9.29
C GLU A 493 -10.39 3.94 8.55
N ALA A 494 -11.07 4.85 7.85
CA ALA A 494 -10.45 6.00 7.18
C ALA A 494 -9.75 6.95 8.17
N LEU A 495 -10.36 7.18 9.34
CA LEU A 495 -9.76 7.98 10.42
C LEU A 495 -8.49 7.31 10.96
N LEU A 496 -8.57 6.01 11.29
CA LEU A 496 -7.43 5.27 11.84
C LEU A 496 -6.24 5.21 10.88
N LEU A 497 -6.52 5.03 9.58
CA LEU A 497 -5.51 4.94 8.52
C LEU A 497 -4.95 6.30 8.06
N ASP A 498 -5.34 7.40 8.70
CA ASP A 498 -4.94 8.76 8.30
C ASP A 498 -5.29 9.10 6.84
N ARG A 499 -6.55 8.86 6.43
CA ARG A 499 -7.01 9.08 5.05
C ARG A 499 -7.92 10.32 4.95
N PRO A 500 -7.36 11.55 5.05
CA PRO A 500 -8.14 12.78 5.16
C PRO A 500 -9.05 13.01 3.94
N GLN A 501 -8.57 12.71 2.72
CA GLN A 501 -9.40 12.89 1.52
C GLN A 501 -10.59 11.94 1.45
N PHE A 502 -10.45 10.70 1.94
CA PHE A 502 -11.60 9.78 2.05
C PHE A 502 -12.62 10.26 3.07
N VAL A 503 -12.16 10.77 4.22
CA VAL A 503 -13.02 11.41 5.22
C VAL A 503 -13.81 12.56 4.59
N ASN A 504 -13.16 13.41 3.80
CA ASN A 504 -13.84 14.50 3.07
C ASN A 504 -14.95 13.99 2.14
N ILE A 505 -14.69 12.90 1.41
CA ILE A 505 -15.68 12.30 0.50
C ILE A 505 -16.87 11.78 1.30
N PHE A 506 -16.64 11.06 2.39
CA PHE A 506 -17.73 10.55 3.23
C PHE A 506 -18.57 11.68 3.83
N ILE A 507 -17.95 12.77 4.28
CA ILE A 507 -18.66 13.95 4.80
C ILE A 507 -19.53 14.57 3.70
N LYS A 508 -18.99 14.75 2.49
CA LYS A 508 -19.72 15.30 1.34
C LYS A 508 -20.90 14.44 0.90
N LEU A 509 -20.85 13.13 1.14
CA LEU A 509 -21.93 12.18 0.88
C LEU A 509 -22.96 12.12 2.02
N ASN A 510 -23.04 13.18 2.85
CA ASN A 510 -23.96 13.31 3.98
C ASN A 510 -23.92 12.11 4.95
N PHE A 511 -22.72 11.63 5.27
CA PHE A 511 -22.57 10.65 6.34
C PHE A 511 -23.03 11.25 7.69
N ASP A 512 -23.92 10.54 8.39
CA ASP A 512 -24.47 10.99 9.67
C ASP A 512 -23.42 10.85 10.80
N LEU A 513 -22.59 11.88 10.92
CA LEU A 513 -21.58 12.02 11.97
C LEU A 513 -22.20 12.09 13.37
N ALA A 514 -23.38 12.71 13.49
CA ALA A 514 -24.07 12.83 14.78
C ALA A 514 -24.44 11.44 15.28
N GLN A 515 -25.02 10.58 14.43
CA GLN A 515 -25.36 9.20 14.80
C GLN A 515 -24.13 8.36 15.19
N MET A 516 -22.96 8.63 14.60
CA MET A 516 -21.74 7.87 14.91
C MET A 516 -21.19 8.19 16.30
N PHE A 517 -21.15 9.47 16.68
CA PHE A 517 -20.56 9.90 17.95
C PHE A 517 -21.57 10.10 19.06
N TYR A 518 -22.84 10.27 18.75
CA TYR A 518 -23.88 10.54 19.72
C TYR A 518 -25.06 9.57 19.56
N GLU A 519 -25.55 9.04 20.67
CA GLU A 519 -26.75 8.20 20.70
C GLU A 519 -27.97 9.08 20.94
N ASN A 520 -28.97 8.97 20.06
CA ASN A 520 -30.30 9.56 20.26
C ASN A 520 -31.28 8.44 20.62
N LYS A 521 -31.64 8.33 21.90
CA LYS A 521 -32.77 7.50 22.32
C LYS A 521 -33.99 8.41 22.38
N ILE A 522 -35.12 7.95 21.80
CA ILE A 522 -36.39 8.68 21.80
C ILE A 522 -36.71 9.14 23.23
N ASN A 523 -36.97 10.44 23.42
CA ASN A 523 -37.25 11.09 24.71
C ASN A 523 -36.11 11.02 25.75
N GLN A 524 -34.86 10.85 25.33
CA GLN A 524 -33.70 10.93 26.22
C GLN A 524 -32.66 11.90 25.69
N PRO A 525 -31.82 12.45 26.60
CA PRO A 525 -30.76 13.32 26.19
C PRO A 525 -29.76 12.62 25.26
N TRP A 526 -29.25 13.35 24.26
CA TRP A 526 -28.18 12.89 23.38
C TRP A 526 -26.94 12.60 24.22
N GLN A 527 -26.31 11.46 24.02
CA GLN A 527 -25.18 11.01 24.82
C GLN A 527 -23.97 10.72 23.94
N LEU A 528 -22.80 11.22 24.34
CA LEU A 528 -21.53 10.93 23.68
C LEU A 528 -21.22 9.42 23.79
N LYS A 529 -21.01 8.77 22.64
CA LYS A 529 -20.49 7.42 22.52
C LYS A 529 -18.99 7.41 22.77
N TRP A 530 -18.61 7.61 24.03
CA TRP A 530 -17.20 7.67 24.47
C TRP A 530 -16.35 6.51 23.94
N LEU A 531 -16.94 5.32 23.78
CA LEU A 531 -16.25 4.15 23.24
C LEU A 531 -15.62 4.39 21.86
N GLN A 532 -16.25 5.16 20.97
CA GLN A 532 -15.70 5.41 19.63
C GLN A 532 -14.53 6.40 19.70
N LEU A 533 -14.66 7.47 20.47
CA LEU A 533 -13.57 8.45 20.67
C LEU A 533 -12.37 7.81 21.38
N LYS A 534 -12.63 7.00 22.41
CA LYS A 534 -11.61 6.20 23.11
C LYS A 534 -10.83 5.29 22.14
N ARG A 535 -11.53 4.57 21.25
CA ARG A 535 -10.89 3.73 20.23
C ARG A 535 -9.99 4.50 19.28
N LEU A 536 -10.32 5.76 18.95
CA LEU A 536 -9.47 6.62 18.10
C LEU A 536 -8.18 7.02 18.81
N TYR A 537 -8.23 7.32 20.10
CA TYR A 537 -7.04 7.65 20.89
C TYR A 537 -6.19 6.41 21.22
N GLU A 538 -6.80 5.24 21.45
CA GLU A 538 -6.10 3.98 21.73
C GLU A 538 -5.35 3.42 20.52
N ASN A 539 -5.97 3.46 19.34
CA ASN A 539 -5.43 2.89 18.11
C ASN A 539 -4.61 3.89 17.28
N ASP A 540 -4.19 4.99 17.90
CA ASP A 540 -3.39 5.98 17.21
C ASP A 540 -1.99 5.43 16.88
N ALA A 541 -1.76 5.18 15.59
CA ALA A 541 -0.48 4.73 15.06
C ALA A 541 0.62 5.78 15.26
N ASN A 542 0.26 7.06 15.22
CA ASN A 542 1.15 8.17 15.56
C ASN A 542 1.18 8.30 17.09
N LYS A 543 2.00 7.47 17.73
CA LYS A 543 2.36 7.65 19.14
C LYS A 543 3.17 8.94 19.31
N SER A 544 2.54 10.10 19.12
CA SER A 544 3.16 11.42 19.29
C SER A 544 3.79 11.45 20.67
N LYS A 545 5.10 11.72 20.70
CA LYS A 545 5.90 11.66 21.93
C LYS A 545 5.42 12.74 22.91
N GLU A 546 4.97 13.86 22.36
CA GLU A 546 4.43 15.04 23.03
C GLU A 546 3.15 14.70 23.79
N ARG A 547 2.22 13.98 23.16
CA ARG A 547 0.97 13.54 23.81
C ARG A 547 1.24 12.50 24.89
N LEU A 548 2.11 11.52 24.62
CA LEU A 548 2.46 10.50 25.61
C LEU A 548 3.12 11.13 26.84
N TYR A 549 3.97 12.14 26.64
CA TYR A 549 4.57 12.92 27.71
C TYR A 549 3.52 13.70 28.53
N LEU A 550 2.55 14.33 27.87
CA LEU A 550 1.47 15.05 28.54
C LEU A 550 0.55 14.13 29.35
N LEU A 551 0.22 12.95 28.82
CA LEU A 551 -0.62 11.97 29.52
C LEU A 551 0.07 11.42 30.77
N ASP A 552 1.38 11.15 30.67
CA ASP A 552 2.19 10.70 31.81
C ASP A 552 2.22 11.77 32.92
N LYS A 553 2.34 13.05 32.54
CA LYS A 553 2.46 14.16 33.49
C LYS A 553 1.14 14.64 34.10
N CYS A 554 0.04 14.61 33.34
CA CYS A 554 -1.25 15.17 33.78
C CYS A 554 -2.15 14.14 34.47
N CYS A 555 -2.05 12.86 34.09
CA CYS A 555 -3.03 11.86 34.48
C CYS A 555 -2.41 10.64 35.19
N ASP A 556 -1.09 10.60 35.38
CA ASP A 556 -0.32 9.43 35.85
C ASP A 556 -0.69 8.13 35.09
N LYS A 557 -1.11 8.28 33.83
CA LYS A 557 -1.66 7.21 32.98
C LYS A 557 -1.02 7.27 31.60
N LYS A 558 -0.76 6.09 31.03
CA LYS A 558 -0.17 5.97 29.68
C LYS A 558 -1.20 6.05 28.55
N GLN A 559 -2.49 6.16 28.86
CA GLN A 559 -3.60 6.19 27.89
C GLN A 559 -4.74 7.08 28.41
N ILE A 560 -5.50 7.69 27.48
CA ILE A 560 -6.74 8.42 27.77
C ILE A 560 -7.86 7.39 27.98
N ILE A 561 -8.46 7.38 29.18
CA ILE A 561 -9.43 6.34 29.56
C ILE A 561 -10.85 6.92 29.67
N SER A 562 -10.97 8.19 30.04
CA SER A 562 -12.24 8.88 30.31
C SER A 562 -12.28 10.32 29.78
N GLY A 563 -13.49 10.88 29.63
CA GLY A 563 -13.70 12.28 29.23
C GLY A 563 -12.98 13.27 30.14
N GLY A 564 -12.98 13.01 31.45
CA GLY A 564 -12.26 13.85 32.41
C GLY A 564 -10.74 13.84 32.24
N ASP A 565 -10.13 12.73 31.83
CA ASP A 565 -8.70 12.73 31.51
C ASP A 565 -8.41 13.65 30.31
N LEU A 566 -9.34 13.74 29.33
CA LEU A 566 -9.21 14.60 28.15
C LEU A 566 -9.41 16.08 28.50
N ASP A 567 -10.37 16.40 29.37
CA ASP A 567 -10.57 17.78 29.85
C ASP A 567 -9.36 18.29 30.64
N LEU A 568 -8.74 17.46 31.47
CA LEU A 568 -7.49 17.83 32.16
C LEU A 568 -6.36 18.18 31.18
N VAL A 569 -6.22 17.40 30.11
CA VAL A 569 -5.23 17.66 29.06
C VAL A 569 -5.58 18.94 28.29
N LEU A 570 -6.85 19.15 27.94
CA LEU A 570 -7.29 20.34 27.23
C LEU A 570 -7.15 21.61 28.06
N ASN A 571 -7.54 21.59 29.33
CA ASN A 571 -7.35 22.72 30.25
C ASN A 571 -5.86 23.05 30.41
N LYS A 572 -4.98 22.03 30.43
CA LYS A 572 -3.54 22.28 30.48
C LYS A 572 -2.97 22.92 29.22
N LEU A 573 -3.57 22.65 28.06
CA LEU A 573 -3.09 23.10 26.75
C LEU A 573 -3.68 24.45 26.34
N ILE A 574 -4.97 24.67 26.61
CA ILE A 574 -5.72 25.87 26.26
C ILE A 574 -5.72 26.85 27.42
N GLY A 575 -6.05 26.42 28.63
CA GLY A 575 -6.09 27.24 29.85
C GLY A 575 -7.26 26.90 30.77
N ASP A 576 -7.20 27.36 32.02
CA ASP A 576 -8.18 27.05 33.08
C ASP A 576 -9.53 27.79 32.92
N TYR A 577 -9.63 28.70 31.95
CA TYR A 577 -10.83 29.48 31.66
C TYR A 577 -11.85 28.73 30.79
N VAL A 578 -11.49 27.55 30.27
CA VAL A 578 -12.37 26.70 29.46
C VAL A 578 -13.29 25.92 30.40
N GLU A 579 -14.60 26.04 30.21
CA GLU A 579 -15.54 25.16 30.88
C GLU A 579 -15.37 23.72 30.36
N SER A 580 -15.49 22.74 31.25
CA SER A 580 -15.26 21.34 30.91
C SER A 580 -16.02 20.90 29.65
N ILE A 581 -15.39 20.17 28.74
CA ILE A 581 -15.97 19.82 27.43
C ILE A 581 -16.56 18.41 27.45
N TYR A 582 -15.97 17.49 28.22
CA TYR A 582 -16.28 16.06 28.22
C TYR A 582 -16.72 15.48 29.57
N THR A 583 -16.60 16.19 30.70
CA THR A 583 -17.04 15.71 32.03
C THR A 583 -18.52 15.91 32.32
N ASP A 584 -19.27 16.40 31.35
CA ASP A 584 -20.67 16.77 31.50
C ASP A 584 -21.56 15.54 31.72
N THR A 585 -22.55 15.66 32.60
CA THR A 585 -23.66 14.70 32.63
C THR A 585 -24.44 14.79 31.31
N PRO A 586 -25.19 13.75 30.89
CA PRO A 586 -26.05 13.83 29.71
C PRO A 586 -26.97 15.06 29.71
N MET A 587 -27.34 15.55 30.90
CA MET A 587 -28.18 16.73 31.08
C MET A 587 -27.44 18.04 30.78
N ASP A 588 -26.17 18.14 31.18
CA ASP A 588 -25.33 19.31 30.89
C ASP A 588 -25.03 19.42 29.38
N PHE A 589 -24.77 18.28 28.73
CA PHE A 589 -24.66 18.23 27.27
C PHE A 589 -25.94 18.73 26.60
N TRP A 590 -27.11 18.29 27.08
CA TRP A 590 -28.39 18.75 26.54
C TRP A 590 -28.66 20.23 26.76
N ARG A 591 -28.23 20.77 27.91
CA ARG A 591 -28.31 22.20 28.19
C ARG A 591 -27.48 23.00 27.18
N ARG A 592 -26.24 22.58 26.91
CA ARG A 592 -25.37 23.24 25.92
C ARG A 592 -25.90 23.13 24.50
N LEU A 593 -26.40 21.94 24.12
CA LEU A 593 -27.03 21.73 22.82
C LEU A 593 -28.19 22.72 22.61
N ARG A 594 -29.07 22.87 23.62
CA ARG A 594 -30.19 23.81 23.58
C ARG A 594 -29.71 25.26 23.47
N ILE A 595 -28.70 25.65 24.25
CA ILE A 595 -28.11 27.01 24.17
C ILE A 595 -27.58 27.27 22.76
N CYS A 596 -26.86 26.32 22.16
CA CYS A 596 -26.36 26.46 20.79
C CYS A 596 -27.49 26.63 19.77
N CYS A 597 -28.55 25.82 19.83
CA CYS A 597 -29.73 25.97 18.95
C CYS A 597 -30.37 27.37 19.09
N GLN A 598 -30.54 27.85 20.33
CA GLN A 598 -31.14 29.17 20.60
C GLN A 598 -30.26 30.33 20.10
N CYS A 599 -28.94 30.21 20.22
CA CYS A 599 -27.99 31.21 19.76
C CYS A 599 -27.85 31.28 18.22
N GLN A 600 -28.20 30.22 17.47
CA GLN A 600 -28.26 30.26 16.00
C GLN A 600 -29.51 31.00 15.50
N MET A 601 -30.62 30.91 16.23
CA MET A 601 -31.91 31.48 15.85
C MET A 601 -32.03 33.00 16.07
N GLY A 602 -30.97 33.66 16.54
CA GLY A 602 -30.98 35.09 16.89
C GLY A 602 -31.95 35.45 18.02
N ARG A 603 -32.45 34.44 18.77
CA ARG A 603 -33.48 34.62 19.81
C ARG A 603 -32.91 35.17 21.12
N VAL A 604 -31.59 35.10 21.33
CA VAL A 604 -30.91 35.58 22.54
C VAL A 604 -29.58 36.24 22.14
N SER A 605 -29.43 37.52 22.48
CA SER A 605 -28.23 38.33 22.24
C SER A 605 -27.23 38.29 23.41
N ASP A 606 -27.70 38.06 24.64
CA ASP A 606 -26.85 37.92 25.82
C ASP A 606 -27.11 36.60 26.57
N SER A 607 -26.21 35.65 26.33
CA SER A 607 -26.28 34.29 26.87
C SER A 607 -26.15 34.17 28.41
N ARG A 608 -25.89 35.28 29.12
CA ARG A 608 -25.90 35.31 30.60
C ARG A 608 -27.30 35.13 31.20
N GLU A 609 -28.38 35.48 30.50
CA GLU A 609 -29.76 35.29 31.01
C GLU A 609 -30.17 33.81 31.09
N ILE A 610 -29.58 32.91 30.29
CA ILE A 610 -29.91 31.46 30.29
C ILE A 610 -29.14 30.70 31.39
N LEU A 611 -28.01 31.24 31.85
CA LEU A 611 -27.19 30.59 32.87
C LEU A 611 -27.78 30.72 34.28
N TYR A 612 -28.57 31.77 34.52
CA TYR A 612 -29.16 32.12 35.83
C TYR A 612 -30.69 32.07 35.90
N THR A 613 -31.39 31.76 34.81
CA THR A 613 -32.80 31.38 34.93
C THR A 613 -32.91 30.01 35.57
N ASP A 614 -33.31 30.01 36.84
CA ASP A 614 -33.81 28.83 37.53
C ASP A 614 -34.80 28.10 36.61
N TYR A 615 -34.65 26.78 36.54
CA TYR A 615 -35.55 25.85 35.86
C TYR A 615 -37.01 26.21 36.17
N ASN A 616 -37.67 26.93 35.27
CA ASN A 616 -39.12 26.88 35.16
C ASN A 616 -39.42 25.71 34.22
N ASP A 617 -39.85 24.59 34.79
CA ASP A 617 -40.31 23.36 34.12
C ASP A 617 -41.37 23.58 33.02
N ASN A 618 -41.87 24.80 32.84
CA ASN A 618 -42.90 25.16 31.87
C ASN A 618 -42.37 25.59 30.49
N ASP A 619 -41.08 25.92 30.31
CA ASP A 619 -40.49 26.17 28.98
C ASP A 619 -39.94 24.88 28.37
N SER A 620 -40.88 23.97 28.11
CA SER A 620 -40.69 22.67 27.47
C SER A 620 -40.60 22.77 25.94
N GLU A 621 -39.94 23.80 25.39
CA GLU A 621 -39.63 23.78 23.96
C GLU A 621 -38.45 22.83 23.72
N VAL A 622 -38.78 21.56 23.43
CA VAL A 622 -37.85 20.59 22.85
C VAL A 622 -37.33 21.21 21.54
N PRO A 623 -36.01 21.40 21.36
CA PRO A 623 -35.45 21.88 20.10
C PRO A 623 -35.97 21.01 18.94
N ASP A 624 -36.22 21.62 17.78
CA ASP A 624 -36.62 20.86 16.60
C ASP A 624 -35.65 19.69 16.39
N PRO A 625 -36.12 18.44 16.22
CA PRO A 625 -35.27 17.29 15.99
C PRO A 625 -34.19 17.51 14.91
N ILE A 626 -34.49 18.30 13.87
CA ILE A 626 -33.55 18.63 12.79
C ILE A 626 -32.45 19.57 13.31
N GLU A 627 -32.80 20.58 14.09
CA GLU A 627 -31.84 21.53 14.70
C GLU A 627 -30.93 20.82 15.71
N ALA A 628 -31.52 19.98 16.57
CA ALA A 628 -30.76 19.18 17.53
C ALA A 628 -29.76 18.24 16.82
N GLN A 629 -30.15 17.65 15.69
CA GLN A 629 -29.28 16.81 14.88
C GLN A 629 -28.15 17.61 14.21
N ASN A 630 -28.44 18.81 13.71
CA ASN A 630 -27.43 19.71 13.14
C ASN A 630 -26.40 20.16 14.18
N GLU A 631 -26.84 20.51 15.39
CA GLU A 631 -25.93 20.87 16.48
C GLU A 631 -25.12 19.66 16.94
N ALA A 632 -25.74 18.49 17.14
CA ALA A 632 -25.02 17.27 17.49
C ALA A 632 -23.92 16.92 16.46
N ARG A 633 -24.13 17.28 15.19
CA ARG A 633 -23.12 17.16 14.13
C ARG A 633 -21.95 18.14 14.33
N GLU A 634 -22.18 19.38 14.75
CA GLU A 634 -21.11 20.33 15.08
C GLU A 634 -20.27 19.85 16.28
N PHE A 635 -20.93 19.28 17.30
CA PHE A 635 -20.25 18.62 18.42
C PHE A 635 -19.37 17.45 17.95
N ALA A 636 -19.85 16.64 16.99
CA ALA A 636 -19.06 15.56 16.41
C ALA A 636 -17.84 16.08 15.62
N TYR A 637 -17.99 17.17 14.85
CA TYR A 637 -16.87 17.79 14.15
C TYR A 637 -15.84 18.35 15.12
N ARG A 638 -16.28 19.01 16.20
CA ARG A 638 -15.39 19.50 17.26
C ARG A 638 -14.54 18.39 17.84
N ASP A 639 -15.14 17.26 18.20
CA ASP A 639 -14.43 16.15 18.83
C ASP A 639 -13.42 15.50 17.89
N LEU A 640 -13.81 15.32 16.63
CA LEU A 640 -12.90 14.86 15.57
C LEU A 640 -11.76 15.84 15.33
N PHE A 641 -12.04 17.15 15.33
CA PHE A 641 -11.04 18.19 15.12
C PHE A 641 -10.03 18.23 16.27
N LEU A 642 -10.50 18.21 17.52
CA LEU A 642 -9.64 18.17 18.70
C LEU A 642 -8.80 16.88 18.72
N TRP A 643 -9.39 15.73 18.39
CA TRP A 643 -8.63 14.49 18.23
C TRP A 643 -7.56 14.62 17.13
N ALA A 644 -7.90 15.16 15.97
CA ALA A 644 -6.94 15.33 14.87
C ALA A 644 -5.76 16.25 15.27
N ILE A 645 -6.01 17.37 15.97
CA ILE A 645 -4.95 18.27 16.44
C ILE A 645 -4.11 17.61 17.54
N LEU A 646 -4.74 17.00 18.55
CA LEU A 646 -4.03 16.36 19.67
C LEU A 646 -3.16 15.18 19.23
N THR A 647 -3.53 14.52 18.13
CA THR A 647 -2.78 13.43 17.49
C THR A 647 -1.82 13.91 16.40
N ASN A 648 -1.70 15.23 16.20
CA ASN A 648 -0.86 15.89 15.18
C ASN A 648 -1.17 15.44 13.73
N ARG A 649 -2.46 15.28 13.40
CA ARG A 649 -2.98 14.95 12.06
C ARG A 649 -3.49 16.22 11.38
N ILE A 650 -2.57 17.10 11.01
CA ILE A 650 -2.89 18.46 10.54
C ILE A 650 -3.75 18.46 9.27
N GLU A 651 -3.45 17.61 8.28
CA GLU A 651 -4.23 17.54 7.04
C GLU A 651 -5.66 17.05 7.28
N MET A 652 -5.86 16.18 8.28
CA MET A 652 -7.19 15.76 8.69
C MET A 652 -7.95 16.90 9.40
N ALA A 653 -7.28 17.62 10.29
CA ALA A 653 -7.86 18.78 10.97
C ALA A 653 -8.27 19.89 9.98
N LYS A 654 -7.45 20.17 8.96
CA LYS A 654 -7.76 21.12 7.87
C LYS A 654 -9.01 20.75 7.07
N ILE A 655 -9.25 19.46 6.86
CA ILE A 655 -10.47 19.00 6.20
C ILE A 655 -11.67 19.13 7.14
N ILE A 656 -11.54 18.73 8.40
CA ILE A 656 -12.65 18.78 9.37
C ILE A 656 -13.08 20.23 9.60
N ILE A 657 -12.15 21.16 9.83
CA ILE A 657 -12.46 22.58 10.05
C ILE A 657 -13.19 23.22 8.87
N SER A 658 -12.95 22.75 7.64
CA SER A 658 -13.65 23.26 6.45
C SER A 658 -15.16 22.97 6.43
N HIS A 659 -15.60 21.99 7.23
CA HIS A 659 -17.01 21.61 7.38
C HIS A 659 -17.65 22.15 8.67
N MET A 660 -16.86 22.74 9.57
CA MET A 660 -17.36 23.33 10.82
C MET A 660 -17.97 24.71 10.59
N GLN A 661 -18.93 25.10 11.43
CA GLN A 661 -19.45 26.46 11.42
C GLN A 661 -18.52 27.45 12.15
N THR A 662 -17.94 27.04 13.28
CA THR A 662 -17.11 27.88 14.17
C THR A 662 -15.62 27.88 13.77
N ARG A 663 -15.35 28.17 12.49
CA ARG A 663 -14.01 28.06 11.87
C ARG A 663 -12.94 28.92 12.53
N ILE A 664 -13.25 30.18 12.81
CA ILE A 664 -12.28 31.15 13.36
C ILE A 664 -11.80 30.69 14.74
N CYS A 665 -12.73 30.41 15.65
CA CYS A 665 -12.39 29.94 17.00
C CYS A 665 -11.65 28.60 16.99
N SER A 666 -12.10 27.64 16.17
CA SER A 666 -11.46 26.34 16.04
C SER A 666 -9.99 26.46 15.59
N ALA A 667 -9.71 27.37 14.65
CA ALA A 667 -8.37 27.62 14.15
C ALA A 667 -7.46 28.25 15.24
N LEU A 668 -7.97 29.20 16.01
CA LEU A 668 -7.23 29.80 17.13
C LEU A 668 -6.94 28.78 18.23
N ILE A 669 -7.90 27.91 18.56
CA ILE A 669 -7.69 26.81 19.51
C ILE A 669 -6.61 25.85 19.01
N ALA A 670 -6.60 25.53 17.71
CA ALA A 670 -5.53 24.74 17.12
C ALA A 670 -4.16 25.43 17.20
N SER A 671 -4.08 26.75 16.91
CA SER A 671 -2.86 27.55 17.09
C SER A 671 -2.35 27.44 18.53
N LYS A 672 -3.24 27.67 19.51
CA LYS A 672 -2.93 27.58 20.95
C LYS A 672 -2.38 26.20 21.33
N ILE A 673 -3.08 25.12 20.96
CA ILE A 673 -2.66 23.75 21.30
C ILE A 673 -1.30 23.42 20.70
N LEU A 674 -1.08 23.78 19.43
CA LEU A 674 0.18 23.51 18.72
C LEU A 674 1.34 24.34 19.32
N LYS A 675 1.12 25.62 19.66
CA LYS A 675 2.10 26.46 20.36
C LYS A 675 2.43 25.90 21.75
N SER A 676 1.44 25.38 22.48
CA SER A 676 1.66 24.67 23.75
C SER A 676 2.50 23.41 23.54
N TYR A 677 2.28 22.63 22.47
CA TYR A 677 3.08 21.45 22.12
C TYR A 677 4.56 21.76 21.86
N VAL A 678 4.89 22.93 21.30
CA VAL A 678 6.28 23.37 21.07
C VAL A 678 7.09 23.36 22.37
N SER A 679 6.46 23.69 23.51
CA SER A 679 7.12 23.68 24.82
C SER A 679 7.52 22.28 25.29
N PHE A 680 6.84 21.24 24.79
CA PHE A 680 7.05 19.84 25.16
C PHE A 680 7.90 19.05 24.15
N ALA A 681 8.11 19.59 22.95
CA ALA A 681 8.95 18.96 21.94
C ALA A 681 10.43 18.93 22.35
N VAL A 682 11.12 17.82 22.07
CA VAL A 682 12.51 17.59 22.47
C VAL A 682 13.50 18.15 21.44
N ASP A 683 13.23 17.92 20.16
CA ASP A 683 14.09 18.29 19.04
C ASP A 683 13.66 19.60 18.36
N ASN A 684 14.64 20.33 17.83
CA ASN A 684 14.39 21.62 17.17
C ASN A 684 13.62 21.48 15.86
N GLU A 685 13.82 20.39 15.11
CA GLU A 685 13.11 20.12 13.86
C GLU A 685 11.60 20.00 14.12
N SER A 686 11.18 19.19 15.11
CA SER A 686 9.77 19.09 15.49
C SER A 686 9.19 20.42 16.01
N LYS A 687 9.99 21.23 16.72
CA LYS A 687 9.55 22.58 17.15
C LYS A 687 9.25 23.50 15.98
N GLU A 688 10.12 23.50 14.96
CA GLU A 688 9.91 24.31 13.75
C GLU A 688 8.67 23.87 12.98
N VAL A 689 8.47 22.56 12.83
CA VAL A 689 7.27 21.99 12.19
C VAL A 689 5.99 22.42 12.93
N LEU A 690 5.96 22.28 14.26
CA LEU A 690 4.80 22.65 15.07
C LEU A 690 4.50 24.17 15.01
N ARG A 691 5.53 25.02 15.03
CA ARG A 691 5.35 26.47 14.87
C ARG A 691 4.76 26.81 13.51
N SER A 692 5.31 26.24 12.44
CA SER A 692 4.79 26.45 11.08
C SER A 692 3.33 25.99 10.95
N GLN A 693 2.95 24.89 11.61
CA GLN A 693 1.57 24.41 11.63
C GLN A 693 0.64 25.34 12.42
N ALA A 694 1.08 25.87 13.57
CA ALA A 694 0.32 26.84 14.34
C ALA A 694 0.07 28.13 13.55
N GLU A 695 1.11 28.65 12.89
CA GLU A 695 1.03 29.84 12.02
C GLU A 695 0.04 29.62 10.86
N GLN A 696 -0.02 28.42 10.27
CA GLN A 696 -1.00 28.10 9.23
C GLN A 696 -2.45 28.21 9.73
N PHE A 697 -2.73 27.80 10.98
CA PHE A 697 -4.06 27.94 11.56
C PHE A 697 -4.36 29.39 11.98
N GLU A 698 -3.38 30.13 12.52
CA GLU A 698 -3.52 31.57 12.78
C GLU A 698 -3.89 32.32 11.48
N GLN A 699 -3.17 32.03 10.39
CA GLN A 699 -3.45 32.62 9.09
C GLN A 699 -4.84 32.24 8.55
N TYR A 700 -5.26 30.99 8.72
CA TYR A 700 -6.61 30.55 8.34
C TYR A 700 -7.71 31.31 9.11
N ALA A 701 -7.49 31.58 10.41
CA ALA A 701 -8.40 32.38 11.23
C ALA A 701 -8.47 33.83 10.73
N ILE A 702 -7.32 34.43 10.40
CA ILE A 702 -7.22 35.80 9.88
C ILE A 702 -7.96 35.93 8.55
N GLU A 703 -7.72 35.02 7.60
CA GLU A 703 -8.37 35.05 6.29
C GLU A 703 -9.89 34.89 6.41
N SER A 704 -10.33 33.96 7.27
CA SER A 704 -11.75 33.76 7.54
C SER A 704 -12.40 35.00 8.16
N LEU A 705 -11.72 35.65 9.11
CA LEU A 705 -12.22 36.86 9.76
C LEU A 705 -12.26 38.06 8.81
N LYS A 706 -11.25 38.22 7.95
CA LYS A 706 -11.25 39.26 6.89
C LYS A 706 -12.43 39.10 5.94
N CYS A 707 -12.76 37.86 5.55
CA CYS A 707 -13.93 37.61 4.73
C CYS A 707 -15.24 38.01 5.44
N CYS A 708 -15.36 37.73 6.74
CA CYS A 708 -16.51 38.17 7.53
C CYS A 708 -16.57 39.70 7.63
N TYR A 709 -15.46 40.35 7.95
CA TYR A 709 -15.36 41.80 8.10
C TYR A 709 -15.70 42.55 6.79
N ASN A 710 -15.21 42.04 5.65
CA ASN A 710 -15.54 42.60 4.35
C ASN A 710 -17.02 42.44 3.95
N TYR A 711 -17.71 41.46 4.53
CA TYR A 711 -19.14 41.25 4.32
C TYR A 711 -19.96 42.19 5.20
N ASP A 712 -19.62 42.23 6.50
CA ASP A 712 -20.24 43.10 7.49
C ASP A 712 -19.29 43.30 8.68
N GLU A 713 -18.91 44.56 8.91
CA GLU A 713 -17.93 44.95 9.93
C GLU A 713 -18.47 44.75 11.35
N GLU A 714 -19.75 45.07 11.58
CA GLU A 714 -20.36 45.07 12.92
C GLU A 714 -20.53 43.64 13.42
N THR A 715 -21.14 42.75 12.62
CA THR A 715 -21.28 41.34 12.98
C THR A 715 -19.94 40.61 13.05
N ALA A 716 -18.93 41.00 12.25
CA ALA A 716 -17.58 40.46 12.39
C ALA A 716 -16.94 40.81 13.73
N CYS A 717 -17.14 42.03 14.24
CA CYS A 717 -16.69 42.42 15.58
C CYS A 717 -17.41 41.63 16.68
N GLU A 718 -18.73 41.39 16.54
CA GLU A 718 -19.49 40.56 17.47
C GLU A 718 -18.98 39.11 17.52
N ILE A 719 -18.65 38.50 16.38
CA ILE A 719 -18.12 37.13 16.31
C ILE A 719 -16.84 36.96 17.15
N VAL A 720 -15.99 38.00 17.21
CA VAL A 720 -14.71 37.97 17.94
C VAL A 720 -14.92 37.90 19.46
N VAL A 721 -15.96 38.55 19.98
CA VAL A 721 -16.28 38.60 21.43
C VAL A 721 -17.32 37.57 21.87
N ARG A 722 -18.09 37.01 20.93
CA ARG A 722 -19.14 36.04 21.21
C ARG A 722 -18.59 34.83 21.96
N ARG A 723 -19.33 34.40 22.99
CA ARG A 723 -19.06 33.14 23.71
C ARG A 723 -19.45 31.94 22.88
N ILE A 724 -18.51 31.01 22.71
CA ILE A 724 -18.68 29.80 21.91
C ILE A 724 -18.77 28.60 22.85
N TYR A 725 -20.00 28.20 23.18
CA TYR A 725 -20.30 27.10 24.09
C TYR A 725 -19.83 25.73 23.58
N LEU A 726 -19.65 25.59 22.26
CA LEU A 726 -19.05 24.40 21.65
C LEU A 726 -17.67 24.08 22.25
N PHE A 727 -16.88 25.11 22.61
CA PHE A 727 -15.54 25.00 23.19
C PHE A 727 -15.48 25.50 24.64
N GLY A 728 -16.54 25.28 25.42
CA GLY A 728 -16.53 25.64 26.85
C GLY A 728 -16.68 27.14 27.12
N GLY A 729 -17.39 27.86 26.25
CA GLY A 729 -17.79 29.26 26.49
C GLY A 729 -16.71 30.31 26.21
N VAL A 730 -15.64 29.94 25.50
CA VAL A 730 -14.54 30.84 25.15
C VAL A 730 -14.91 31.84 24.07
N SER A 731 -14.25 33.00 24.04
CA SER A 731 -14.30 33.96 22.92
C SER A 731 -13.05 33.86 22.05
N CYS A 732 -13.15 34.25 20.78
CA CYS A 732 -12.01 34.22 19.86
C CYS A 732 -10.87 35.12 20.35
N LEU A 733 -11.19 36.32 20.85
CA LEU A 733 -10.21 37.26 21.38
C LEU A 733 -9.45 36.69 22.59
N GLN A 734 -10.16 36.03 23.50
CA GLN A 734 -9.55 35.45 24.70
C GLN A 734 -8.52 34.37 24.33
N VAL A 735 -8.88 33.47 23.39
CA VAL A 735 -7.97 32.42 22.91
C VAL A 735 -6.77 33.01 22.17
N ALA A 736 -7.00 34.00 21.29
CA ALA A 736 -5.93 34.62 20.51
C ALA A 736 -4.88 35.32 21.40
N VAL A 737 -5.32 36.04 22.43
CA VAL A 737 -4.42 36.69 23.40
C VAL A 737 -3.62 35.67 24.18
N ASP A 738 -4.27 34.61 24.68
CA ASP A 738 -3.57 33.57 25.44
C ASP A 738 -2.61 32.74 24.57
N ALA A 739 -2.88 32.61 23.27
CA ALA A 739 -2.03 31.95 22.29
C ALA A 739 -0.85 32.81 21.79
N ASP A 740 -0.78 34.09 22.16
CA ASP A 740 0.15 35.07 21.58
C ASP A 740 0.02 35.16 20.03
N ASP A 741 -1.21 35.11 19.52
CA ASP A 741 -1.55 35.26 18.09
C ASP A 741 -1.57 36.76 17.69
N LYS A 742 -0.40 37.40 17.69
CA LYS A 742 -0.26 38.85 17.47
C LYS A 742 -0.83 39.31 16.13
N SER A 743 -0.72 38.49 15.08
CA SER A 743 -1.17 38.86 13.74
C SER A 743 -2.70 38.86 13.65
N PHE A 744 -3.36 38.03 14.46
CA PHE A 744 -4.81 38.01 14.59
C PHE A 744 -5.33 39.19 15.42
N VAL A 745 -4.70 39.49 16.56
CA VAL A 745 -5.10 40.62 17.41
C VAL A 745 -4.89 41.96 16.70
N GLY A 746 -3.89 42.08 15.81
CA GLY A 746 -3.67 43.27 14.99
C GLY A 746 -4.60 43.41 13.78
N GLN A 747 -5.70 42.64 13.70
CA GLN A 747 -6.68 42.84 12.63
C GLN A 747 -7.59 44.05 12.92
N PRO A 748 -8.06 44.79 11.89
CA PRO A 748 -8.87 46.01 12.06
C PRO A 748 -10.12 45.83 12.91
N CYS A 749 -10.76 44.66 12.84
CA CYS A 749 -11.92 44.30 13.65
C CYS A 749 -11.63 44.28 15.15
N CYS A 750 -10.45 43.80 15.56
CA CYS A 750 -10.02 43.81 16.96
C CYS A 750 -9.70 45.22 17.42
N ASP A 751 -9.06 46.03 16.56
CA ASP A 751 -8.78 47.44 16.84
C ASP A 751 -10.06 48.27 16.99
N GLN A 752 -11.02 48.10 16.08
CA GLN A 752 -12.32 48.78 16.13
C GLN A 752 -13.11 48.39 17.38
N LEU A 753 -13.14 47.10 17.70
CA LEU A 753 -13.76 46.60 18.94
C LEU A 753 -13.09 47.21 20.18
N LEU A 754 -11.76 47.20 20.26
CA LEU A 754 -11.03 47.77 21.39
C LEU A 754 -11.28 49.27 21.52
N ASN A 755 -11.33 49.99 20.41
CA ASN A 755 -11.71 51.40 20.39
C ASN A 755 -13.15 51.60 20.88
N ASN A 756 -14.10 50.81 20.39
CA ASN A 756 -15.50 50.89 20.81
C ASN A 756 -15.67 50.63 22.32
N ILE A 757 -14.94 49.63 22.86
CA ILE A 757 -14.89 49.35 24.30
C ILE A 757 -14.23 50.50 25.06
N TRP A 758 -13.15 51.08 24.53
CA TRP A 758 -12.43 52.17 25.17
C TRP A 758 -13.25 53.47 25.24
N TYR A 759 -14.02 53.76 24.19
CA TYR A 759 -14.85 54.95 24.12
C TYR A 759 -16.20 54.81 24.83
N ASP A 760 -16.63 53.59 25.19
CA ASP A 760 -17.76 53.25 26.08
C ASP A 760 -18.93 54.26 26.04
N LYS A 761 -19.45 54.53 24.84
CA LYS A 761 -20.57 55.47 24.51
C LYS A 761 -20.24 56.97 24.37
N MET A 762 -18.99 57.38 24.36
CA MET A 762 -18.60 58.69 23.83
C MET A 762 -18.43 58.59 22.32
N GLU A 763 -19.18 59.39 21.55
CA GLU A 763 -18.88 59.57 20.12
C GLU A 763 -17.39 59.89 19.99
N PRO A 764 -16.65 59.22 19.08
CA PRO A 764 -15.27 59.61 18.82
C PRO A 764 -15.35 61.07 18.42
N LEU A 765 -14.82 61.96 19.26
CA LEU A 765 -14.82 63.40 19.04
C LEU A 765 -14.40 63.61 17.59
N GLU A 766 -15.38 63.97 16.76
CA GLU A 766 -15.13 64.30 15.37
C GLU A 766 -13.93 65.23 15.36
N SER A 767 -13.05 64.99 14.40
CA SER A 767 -11.89 65.81 14.07
C SER A 767 -12.20 67.30 13.82
N THR A 768 -13.41 67.78 14.11
CA THR A 768 -13.91 69.14 13.95
C THR A 768 -13.62 70.06 15.15
N LEU A 769 -13.21 69.54 16.32
CA LEU A 769 -12.78 70.38 17.45
C LEU A 769 -11.31 70.82 17.38
N PHE A 770 -10.43 70.02 16.77
CA PHE A 770 -9.03 70.40 16.57
C PHE A 770 -8.84 71.44 15.44
N GLU A 771 -9.76 71.50 14.47
CA GLU A 771 -9.77 72.56 13.45
C GLU A 771 -10.36 73.88 13.96
N ARG A 772 -11.23 73.86 14.97
CA ARG A 772 -11.78 75.10 15.58
C ARG A 772 -10.86 75.77 16.61
N ILE A 773 -9.79 75.11 17.04
CA ILE A 773 -8.77 75.68 17.94
C ILE A 773 -7.59 76.30 17.16
N LYS A 774 -7.55 76.14 15.83
CA LYS A 774 -6.69 76.95 14.94
C LYS A 774 -7.46 78.18 14.43
N LEU A 775 -7.77 79.08 15.36
CA LEU A 775 -7.90 80.50 15.05
C LEU A 775 -6.49 81.11 14.92
#